data_AF-A0A120GDC0-F1
#
_entry.id   AF-A0A120GDC0-F1
#
_cell.length_a   1.000
_cell.length_b   1.000
_cell.length_c   1.000
_cell.angle_alpha   90.00
_cell.angle_beta   90.00
_cell.angle_gamma   90.00
#
_symmetry.space_group_name_H-M   'P 1'
#
loop_
_entity.id
_entity.type
_entity.pdbx_description
1 polymer ?
#
loop_
_entity_poly.entity_id
_entity_poly.type
_entity_poly.pdbx_seq_one_letter_code
_entity_poly.pdbx_strand_id
1 'polypeptide(L)'
;MVASDAVRRVELLDSFEAAGLGRFWATDAQGRLIYLSDNAARMLGWTDGEAIGKPLGELFIPERAGDPDKAERPLAFLLGARNSISGLNVRLAVEGQEVWWEIAGKPQFDDKQRFTGYRGSAKDITATRESQRDAARLAQYDPLTGLANRHRITRRLTETLKAYRNSKRTCALVMLDLDRFKQVNETLGHQAGDELLKQVATRLGRIVDNKGEIGRPGGDEFQIILPDMDDRGALGELVQRLIQMVSQPYSLNGTRAIVGTSAGIAIAPYDGLEAEELTAASDLALHAAKGGGRGQYRFYSSDLKDGAKNRRRIEEDLRDAIENGQLSMHYQPLVCAKTHEVRCCEALMRWEHPDRGEISPAEFIPVAEEVGIIKEMGEWALNEVCRQAKQWPVDLRVAVNVSAVQFADDDFPQVVSNALDNTDFEPERLELEITESVFLGDAGRAEIIFGKLKALGVKLALDDFGTGYSSLSYLRTAPFDKIKIDQSFVRGATEEGNNNAAILSAIVSLAGALNMETVAEGVQAKDELDLVTERGATLIQGQIFSRALTNDDFLGRLQEGKIKYEPRGPAKYRADRKKVFRRIGLIHEDSRYKVVMRNLSKTGAMIEGLLEVPLGTQVVLDLGGGQLAVATVRRSKGSVQGVKFETPLISDGADGLCTRHRVSPYQIEAAGRPLAALPHDPYSLIMAERMGAGAPKKFVEVEVGTPKPGASRGS
;
A
#
# COMPACT_ATOMS: atom_id res chain seq x y z
N MET A 1 0.00 1.52 -87.13
CA MET A 1 1.03 2.48 -86.70
C MET A 1 1.50 2.06 -85.31
N VAL A 2 2.77 1.68 -85.17
CA VAL A 2 3.35 1.31 -83.87
C VAL A 2 3.63 2.62 -83.14
N ALA A 3 2.97 2.86 -81.99
CA ALA A 3 3.28 4.01 -81.14
C ALA A 3 4.78 4.02 -80.83
N SER A 4 5.43 5.17 -80.98
CA SER A 4 6.85 5.30 -80.65
C SER A 4 7.10 4.93 -79.18
N ASP A 5 8.30 4.43 -78.85
CA ASP A 5 8.64 4.04 -77.48
C ASP A 5 8.42 5.17 -76.46
N ALA A 6 8.56 6.43 -76.89
CA ALA A 6 8.25 7.60 -76.08
C ALA A 6 6.76 7.72 -75.72
N VAL A 7 5.86 7.47 -76.68
CA VAL A 7 4.40 7.50 -76.45
C VAL A 7 4.00 6.42 -75.45
N ARG A 8 4.55 5.21 -75.60
CA ARG A 8 4.29 4.11 -74.65
C ARG A 8 4.77 4.42 -73.23
N ARG A 9 5.91 5.11 -73.07
CA ARG A 9 6.42 5.53 -71.76
C ARG A 9 5.55 6.59 -71.10
N VAL A 10 4.99 7.52 -71.88
CA VAL A 10 4.04 8.53 -71.39
C VAL A 10 2.73 7.85 -70.98
N GLU A 11 2.16 6.99 -71.82
CA GLU A 11 0.95 6.23 -71.50
C GLU A 11 1.10 5.38 -70.22
N LEU A 12 2.29 4.81 -69.99
CA LEU A 12 2.60 4.02 -68.80
C LEU A 12 2.72 4.91 -67.56
N LEU A 13 3.30 6.11 -67.68
CA LEU A 13 3.39 7.09 -66.61
C LEU A 13 2.00 7.62 -66.22
N ASP A 14 1.18 7.98 -67.22
CA ASP A 14 -0.21 8.41 -67.03
C ASP A 14 -1.04 7.30 -66.36
N SER A 15 -0.85 6.05 -66.79
CA SER A 15 -1.51 4.88 -66.17
C SER A 15 -1.05 4.66 -64.73
N PHE A 16 0.21 4.91 -64.41
CA PHE A 16 0.78 4.76 -63.06
C PHE A 16 0.25 5.85 -62.10
N GLU A 17 0.05 7.07 -62.62
CA GLU A 17 -0.59 8.17 -61.90
C GLU A 17 -2.10 7.93 -61.70
N ALA A 18 -2.81 7.50 -62.74
CA ALA A 18 -4.24 7.18 -62.68
C ALA A 18 -4.54 6.01 -61.72
N ALA A 19 -3.63 5.03 -61.63
CA ALA A 19 -3.70 3.93 -60.66
C ALA A 19 -3.34 4.36 -59.22
N GLY A 20 -2.90 5.62 -59.03
CA GLY A 20 -2.53 6.17 -57.73
C GLY A 20 -1.20 5.63 -57.17
N LEU A 21 -0.39 4.96 -57.99
CA LEU A 21 0.85 4.31 -57.59
C LEU A 21 2.06 5.25 -57.59
N GLY A 22 1.97 6.37 -58.32
CA GLY A 22 3.02 7.38 -58.41
C GLY A 22 2.58 8.76 -57.91
N ARG A 23 3.40 9.37 -57.06
CA ARG A 23 3.32 10.81 -56.75
C ARG A 23 4.56 11.45 -57.32
N PHE A 24 4.38 12.30 -58.32
CA PHE A 24 5.49 12.91 -59.04
C PHE A 24 5.48 14.41 -58.89
N TRP A 25 6.65 15.01 -58.91
CA TRP A 25 6.83 16.45 -58.79
C TRP A 25 7.95 16.93 -59.72
N ALA A 26 7.83 18.17 -60.17
CA ALA A 26 8.84 18.83 -60.97
C ALA A 26 9.01 20.28 -60.55
N THR A 27 10.24 20.79 -60.64
CA THR A 27 10.52 22.21 -60.48
C THR A 27 11.11 22.84 -61.74
N ASP A 28 11.07 24.17 -61.80
CA ASP A 28 11.89 24.98 -62.70
C ASP A 28 13.31 25.19 -62.15
N ALA A 29 14.13 25.96 -62.88
CA ALA A 29 15.50 26.29 -62.52
C ALA A 29 15.62 27.15 -61.25
N GLN A 30 14.54 27.80 -60.82
CA GLN A 30 14.44 28.60 -59.60
C GLN A 30 13.90 27.80 -58.42
N GLY A 31 13.59 26.51 -58.61
CA GLY A 31 13.07 25.63 -57.55
C GLY A 31 11.57 25.80 -57.29
N ARG A 32 10.83 26.46 -58.19
CA ARG A 32 9.36 26.58 -58.10
C ARG A 32 8.71 25.35 -58.69
N LEU A 33 7.65 24.87 -58.05
CA LEU A 33 6.92 23.68 -58.48
C LEU A 33 6.20 23.98 -59.82
N ILE A 34 6.49 23.20 -60.87
CA ILE A 34 5.85 23.34 -62.19
C ILE A 34 4.95 22.14 -62.53
N TYR A 35 5.07 21.06 -61.76
CA TYR A 35 4.23 19.88 -61.89
C TYR A 35 4.12 19.18 -60.55
N LEU A 36 2.92 18.71 -60.25
CA LEU A 36 2.58 17.84 -59.14
C LEU A 36 1.46 16.93 -59.64
N SER A 37 1.62 15.61 -59.52
CA SER A 37 0.58 14.70 -60.00
C SER A 37 -0.74 14.88 -59.22
N ASP A 38 -1.88 14.66 -59.87
CA ASP A 38 -3.21 14.92 -59.30
C ASP A 38 -3.47 14.15 -58.02
N ASN A 39 -2.95 12.92 -57.91
CA ASN A 39 -3.06 12.12 -56.69
C ASN A 39 -2.27 12.74 -55.53
N ALA A 40 -1.12 13.35 -55.82
CA ALA A 40 -0.33 14.06 -54.82
C ALA A 40 -1.03 15.36 -54.38
N ALA A 41 -1.65 16.11 -55.30
CA ALA A 41 -2.41 17.31 -54.97
C ALA A 41 -3.67 17.01 -54.13
N ARG A 42 -4.47 16.01 -54.54
CA ARG A 42 -5.69 15.59 -53.82
C ARG A 42 -5.42 15.14 -52.39
N MET A 43 -4.34 14.40 -52.17
CA MET A 43 -3.96 13.92 -50.83
C MET A 43 -3.58 15.06 -49.88
N LEU A 44 -3.12 16.19 -50.42
CA LEU A 44 -2.77 17.37 -49.64
C LEU A 44 -3.95 18.35 -49.48
N GLY A 45 -5.12 18.03 -50.04
CA GLY A 45 -6.28 18.91 -50.03
C GLY A 45 -6.09 20.18 -50.87
N TRP A 46 -5.09 20.23 -51.75
CA TRP A 46 -4.85 21.36 -52.63
C TRP A 46 -5.74 21.28 -53.87
N THR A 47 -6.33 22.42 -54.24
CA THR A 47 -7.05 22.54 -55.52
C THR A 47 -6.07 22.73 -56.68
N ASP A 48 -6.49 22.38 -57.90
CA ASP A 48 -5.64 22.43 -59.09
C ASP A 48 -4.99 23.82 -59.25
N GLY A 49 -3.66 23.86 -59.13
CA GLY A 49 -2.85 25.07 -59.29
C GLY A 49 -2.41 25.78 -58.00
N GLU A 50 -2.93 25.43 -56.82
CA GLU A 50 -2.56 26.10 -55.55
C GLU A 50 -1.09 25.96 -55.16
N ALA A 51 -0.45 24.86 -55.57
CA ALA A 51 0.95 24.55 -55.29
C ALA A 51 1.91 24.98 -56.40
N ILE A 52 1.40 25.17 -57.62
CA ILE A 52 2.20 25.47 -58.80
C ILE A 52 2.72 26.92 -58.73
N GLY A 53 3.98 27.13 -59.08
CA GLY A 53 4.67 28.43 -59.02
C GLY A 53 5.26 28.79 -57.64
N LYS A 54 4.90 28.05 -56.58
CA LYS A 54 5.48 28.24 -55.24
C LYS A 54 6.85 27.56 -55.13
N PRO A 55 7.83 28.17 -54.44
CA PRO A 55 9.10 27.52 -54.13
C PRO A 55 8.89 26.23 -53.32
N LEU A 56 9.55 25.14 -53.71
CA LEU A 56 9.40 23.85 -53.03
C LEU A 56 9.73 23.94 -51.52
N GLY A 57 10.67 24.80 -51.14
CA GLY A 57 11.05 25.02 -49.75
C GLY A 57 10.05 25.82 -48.90
N GLU A 58 9.03 26.45 -49.50
CA GLU A 58 7.92 27.05 -48.75
C GLU A 58 6.83 26.02 -48.43
N LEU A 59 6.71 24.98 -49.24
CA LEU A 59 5.71 23.92 -49.09
C LEU A 59 6.19 22.78 -48.19
N PHE A 60 7.50 22.51 -48.19
CA PHE A 60 8.11 21.35 -47.56
C PHE A 60 9.29 21.74 -46.67
N ILE A 61 9.23 21.33 -45.41
CA ILE A 61 10.27 21.57 -44.40
C ILE A 61 11.04 20.26 -44.20
N PRO A 62 12.35 20.20 -44.48
CA PRO A 62 13.14 18.99 -44.32
C PRO A 62 13.25 18.58 -42.85
N GLU A 63 13.28 17.27 -42.60
CA GLU A 63 13.49 16.72 -41.28
C GLU A 63 14.87 17.10 -40.71
N ARG A 64 14.92 17.47 -39.43
CA ARG A 64 16.18 17.67 -38.70
C ARG A 64 16.91 16.33 -38.58
N ALA A 65 18.14 16.30 -39.06
CA ALA A 65 18.99 15.13 -38.91
C ALA A 65 19.49 14.98 -37.46
N GLY A 66 18.66 14.42 -36.56
CA GLY A 66 19.00 13.79 -35.26
C GLY A 66 19.81 14.58 -34.20
N ASP A 67 20.37 15.73 -34.55
CA ASP A 67 21.33 16.52 -33.78
C ASP A 67 20.75 17.93 -33.59
N PRO A 68 20.34 18.30 -32.37
CA PRO A 68 19.69 19.58 -32.10
C PRO A 68 20.61 20.79 -32.32
N ASP A 69 21.93 20.61 -32.41
CA ASP A 69 22.91 21.69 -32.62
C ASP A 69 23.24 21.97 -34.10
N LYS A 70 22.74 21.15 -35.04
CA LYS A 70 22.89 21.41 -36.48
C LYS A 70 21.76 22.29 -36.99
N ALA A 71 22.13 23.46 -37.52
CA ALA A 71 21.20 24.39 -38.18
C ALA A 71 20.37 23.67 -39.25
N GLU A 72 19.05 23.92 -39.24
CA GLU A 72 18.14 23.51 -40.30
C GLU A 72 18.68 24.02 -41.64
N ARG A 73 19.01 23.11 -42.56
CA ARG A 73 19.34 23.50 -43.93
C ARG A 73 18.02 23.61 -44.68
N PRO A 74 17.59 24.82 -45.11
CA PRO A 74 16.35 24.96 -45.85
C PRO A 74 16.39 24.11 -47.12
N LEU A 75 15.25 23.58 -47.56
CA LEU A 75 15.19 22.76 -48.77
C LEU A 75 15.75 23.51 -50.00
N ALA A 76 15.57 24.83 -50.05
CA ALA A 76 16.18 25.71 -51.06
C ALA A 76 17.71 25.61 -51.12
N PHE A 77 18.39 25.44 -49.98
CA PHE A 77 19.84 25.26 -49.92
C PHE A 77 20.25 23.89 -50.49
N LEU A 78 19.52 22.83 -50.16
CA LEU A 78 19.77 21.48 -50.68
C LEU A 78 19.57 21.41 -52.20
N LEU A 79 18.52 22.07 -52.72
CA LEU A 79 18.26 22.19 -54.15
C LEU A 79 19.31 23.05 -54.87
N GLY A 80 19.82 24.09 -54.21
CA GLY A 80 20.88 24.96 -54.73
C GLY A 80 22.20 24.23 -55.02
N ALA A 81 22.49 23.14 -54.28
CA ALA A 81 23.65 22.29 -54.51
C ALA A 81 23.53 21.43 -55.78
N ARG A 82 22.35 21.33 -56.40
CA ARG A 82 22.10 20.60 -57.66
C ARG A 82 22.50 19.12 -57.61
N ASN A 83 22.51 18.51 -56.43
CA ASN A 83 22.76 17.08 -56.24
C ASN A 83 21.46 16.27 -56.35
N SER A 84 21.58 14.97 -56.65
CA SER A 84 20.42 14.08 -56.57
C SER A 84 19.95 13.94 -55.12
N ILE A 85 18.63 13.98 -54.92
CA ILE A 85 17.96 13.76 -53.64
C ILE A 85 17.49 12.30 -53.59
N SER A 86 17.80 11.60 -52.51
CA SER A 86 17.35 10.23 -52.28
C SER A 86 16.96 10.10 -50.81
N GLY A 87 15.73 9.65 -50.54
CA GLY A 87 15.26 9.35 -49.19
C GLY A 87 15.17 10.55 -48.26
N LEU A 88 14.89 11.75 -48.77
CA LEU A 88 14.81 12.95 -47.92
C LEU A 88 13.40 13.08 -47.33
N ASN A 89 13.29 12.98 -46.00
CA ASN A 89 12.03 13.19 -45.31
C ASN A 89 11.72 14.69 -45.20
N VAL A 90 10.49 15.06 -45.55
CA VAL A 90 9.97 16.42 -45.50
C VAL A 90 8.60 16.42 -44.84
N ARG A 91 8.35 17.42 -43.99
CA ARG A 91 7.05 17.73 -43.42
C ARG A 91 6.36 18.79 -44.26
N LEU A 92 5.07 18.66 -44.49
CA LEU A 92 4.29 19.74 -45.09
C LEU A 92 4.13 20.93 -44.15
N ALA A 93 4.19 22.13 -44.71
CA ALA A 93 3.87 23.38 -44.03
C ALA A 93 2.37 23.72 -44.18
N VAL A 94 1.48 22.82 -43.77
CA VAL A 94 0.01 23.05 -43.74
C VAL A 94 -0.46 23.14 -42.29
N GLU A 95 -1.24 24.18 -41.97
CA GLU A 95 -1.78 24.36 -40.62
C GLU A 95 -2.78 23.26 -40.27
N GLY A 96 -2.61 22.64 -39.10
CA GLY A 96 -3.57 21.67 -38.54
C GLY A 96 -3.43 20.22 -39.03
N GLN A 97 -2.51 19.89 -39.94
CA GLN A 97 -2.25 18.52 -40.39
C GLN A 97 -0.77 18.16 -40.37
N GLU A 98 -0.44 17.00 -39.78
CA GLU A 98 0.93 16.48 -39.73
C GLU A 98 1.17 15.46 -40.85
N VAL A 99 1.46 15.93 -42.06
CA VAL A 99 1.75 15.07 -43.23
C VAL A 99 3.25 14.99 -43.50
N TRP A 100 3.75 13.76 -43.69
CA TRP A 100 5.18 13.48 -43.89
C TRP A 100 5.42 12.72 -45.19
N TRP A 101 6.31 13.24 -46.04
CA TRP A 101 6.73 12.60 -47.29
C TRP A 101 8.21 12.28 -47.30
N GLU A 102 8.58 11.17 -47.94
CA GLU A 102 9.94 10.91 -48.40
C GLU A 102 10.05 11.30 -49.87
N ILE A 103 10.92 12.26 -50.20
CA ILE A 103 11.13 12.73 -51.56
C ILE A 103 12.46 12.24 -52.16
N ALA A 104 12.41 11.93 -53.45
CA ALA A 104 13.57 11.66 -54.28
C ALA A 104 13.50 12.55 -55.53
N GLY A 105 14.64 13.00 -56.04
CA GLY A 105 14.66 13.89 -57.20
C GLY A 105 16.03 13.97 -57.87
N LYS A 106 16.03 14.10 -59.21
CA LYS A 106 17.24 14.30 -60.01
C LYS A 106 17.23 15.67 -60.69
N PRO A 107 18.36 16.39 -60.69
CA PRO A 107 18.51 17.63 -61.45
C PRO A 107 18.40 17.33 -62.95
N GLN A 108 17.76 18.23 -63.68
CA GLN A 108 17.62 18.20 -65.14
C GLN A 108 18.45 19.32 -65.77
N PHE A 109 18.95 19.04 -66.97
CA PHE A 109 19.75 19.98 -67.74
C PHE A 109 19.28 19.98 -69.20
N ASP A 110 19.38 21.14 -69.86
CA ASP A 110 19.14 21.24 -71.30
C ASP A 110 20.34 20.75 -72.13
N ASP A 111 20.21 20.76 -73.47
CA ASP A 111 21.27 20.36 -74.41
C ASP A 111 22.56 21.18 -74.27
N LYS A 112 22.50 22.35 -73.61
CA LYS A 112 23.63 23.24 -73.33
C LYS A 112 24.14 23.09 -71.89
N GLN A 113 23.76 22.02 -71.18
CA GLN A 113 24.15 21.73 -69.79
C GLN A 113 23.70 22.82 -68.78
N ARG A 114 22.66 23.59 -69.11
CA ARG A 114 22.07 24.56 -68.17
C ARG A 114 21.00 23.87 -67.33
N PHE A 115 21.04 24.09 -66.02
CA PHE A 115 20.08 23.52 -65.08
C PHE A 115 18.65 24.01 -65.38
N THR A 116 17.71 23.08 -65.54
CA THR A 116 16.30 23.37 -65.88
C THR A 116 15.32 23.03 -64.75
N GLY A 117 15.82 22.51 -63.62
CA GLY A 117 15.03 22.18 -62.44
C GLY A 117 15.18 20.72 -62.01
N TYR A 118 14.27 20.23 -61.15
CA TYR A 118 14.27 18.85 -60.67
C TYR A 118 13.09 18.07 -61.22
N ARG A 119 13.25 16.75 -61.34
CA ARG A 119 12.16 15.78 -61.54
C ARG A 119 12.29 14.70 -60.49
N GLY A 120 11.19 14.37 -59.83
CA GLY A 120 11.22 13.51 -58.67
C GLY A 120 9.91 12.81 -58.37
N SER A 121 9.96 11.96 -57.37
CA SER A 121 8.81 11.29 -56.79
C SER A 121 8.72 11.55 -55.29
N ALA A 122 7.54 11.32 -54.75
CA ALA A 122 7.24 11.39 -53.33
C ALA A 122 6.57 10.10 -52.87
N LYS A 123 6.85 9.69 -51.64
CA LYS A 123 6.17 8.59 -50.96
C LYS A 123 5.59 9.12 -49.66
N ASP A 124 4.30 8.89 -49.44
CA ASP A 124 3.68 9.18 -48.15
C ASP A 124 4.21 8.20 -47.09
N ILE A 125 4.77 8.74 -46.01
CA ILE A 125 5.30 7.97 -44.88
C ILE A 125 4.56 8.29 -43.58
N THR A 126 3.44 9.03 -43.64
CA THR A 126 2.66 9.49 -42.48
C THR A 126 2.21 8.30 -41.63
N ALA A 127 1.48 7.34 -42.21
CA ALA A 127 1.01 6.15 -41.49
C ALA A 127 2.15 5.29 -40.92
N THR A 128 3.28 5.20 -41.64
CA THR A 128 4.47 4.48 -41.15
C THR A 128 5.08 5.18 -39.93
N ARG A 129 5.13 6.51 -39.93
CA ARG A 129 5.64 7.30 -38.80
C ARG A 129 4.71 7.28 -37.61
N GLU A 130 3.40 7.39 -37.83
CA GLU A 130 2.40 7.24 -36.78
C GLU A 130 2.53 5.87 -36.12
N SER A 131 2.60 4.80 -36.92
CA SER A 131 2.81 3.44 -36.43
C SER A 131 4.13 3.29 -35.65
N GLN A 132 5.22 3.89 -36.12
CA GLN A 132 6.50 3.89 -35.40
C GLN A 132 6.44 4.68 -34.09
N ARG A 133 5.77 5.82 -34.07
CA ARG A 133 5.56 6.65 -32.88
C ARG A 133 4.71 5.90 -31.85
N ASP A 134 3.64 5.25 -32.30
CA ASP A 134 2.75 4.47 -31.46
C ASP A 134 3.46 3.22 -30.94
N ALA A 135 4.24 2.53 -31.77
CA ALA A 135 5.08 1.41 -31.34
C ALA A 135 6.12 1.84 -30.29
N ALA A 136 6.79 2.99 -30.49
CA ALA A 136 7.73 3.54 -29.53
C ALA A 136 7.04 3.95 -28.21
N ARG A 137 5.81 4.45 -28.28
CA ARG A 137 5.00 4.78 -27.11
C ARG A 137 4.55 3.52 -26.36
N LEU A 138 4.01 2.51 -27.05
CA LEU A 138 3.58 1.24 -26.45
C LEU A 138 4.74 0.47 -25.82
N ALA A 139 5.95 0.60 -26.37
CA ALA A 139 7.16 0.02 -25.77
C ALA A 139 7.50 0.64 -24.40
N GLN A 140 7.00 1.84 -24.08
CA GLN A 140 7.42 2.60 -22.90
C GLN A 140 6.29 2.97 -21.93
N TYR A 141 5.03 2.98 -22.38
CA TYR A 141 3.89 3.45 -21.60
C TYR A 141 2.77 2.41 -21.57
N ASP A 142 2.05 2.38 -20.46
CA ASP A 142 0.81 1.63 -20.31
C ASP A 142 -0.30 2.31 -21.14
N PRO A 143 -0.93 1.63 -22.11
CA PRO A 143 -1.90 2.26 -23.00
C PRO A 143 -3.17 2.73 -22.27
N LEU A 144 -3.51 2.10 -21.14
CA LEU A 144 -4.72 2.44 -20.40
C LEU A 144 -4.54 3.72 -19.56
N THR A 145 -3.47 3.79 -18.77
CA THR A 145 -3.25 4.88 -17.80
C THR A 145 -2.32 5.97 -18.32
N GLY A 146 -1.54 5.71 -19.37
CA GLY A 146 -0.50 6.61 -19.87
C GLY A 146 0.74 6.70 -18.98
N LEU A 147 0.82 5.93 -17.89
CA LEU A 147 1.98 5.84 -17.01
C LEU A 147 3.11 5.02 -17.65
N ALA A 148 4.30 5.03 -17.05
CA ALA A 148 5.38 4.14 -17.48
C ALA A 148 4.94 2.66 -17.37
N ASN A 149 5.17 1.87 -18.41
CA ASN A 149 4.92 0.43 -18.34
C ASN A 149 6.02 -0.29 -17.53
N ARG A 150 5.85 -1.60 -17.31
CA ARG A 150 6.83 -2.46 -16.62
C ARG A 150 8.25 -2.30 -17.17
N HIS A 151 8.41 -2.31 -18.50
CA HIS A 151 9.73 -2.23 -19.12
C HIS A 151 10.44 -0.91 -18.78
N ARG A 152 9.73 0.22 -18.94
CA ARG A 152 10.28 1.54 -18.68
C ARG A 152 10.57 1.76 -17.20
N ILE A 153 9.65 1.43 -16.30
CA ILE A 153 9.85 1.72 -14.87
C ILE A 153 11.00 0.88 -14.29
N THR A 154 11.15 -0.39 -14.68
CA THR A 154 12.28 -1.24 -14.27
C THR A 154 13.61 -0.71 -14.82
N ARG A 155 13.64 -0.31 -16.10
CA ARG A 155 14.82 0.30 -16.71
C ARG A 155 15.21 1.57 -15.97
N ARG A 156 14.24 2.44 -15.67
CA ARG A 156 14.48 3.70 -14.97
C ARG A 156 15.00 3.49 -13.55
N LEU A 157 14.44 2.53 -12.81
CA LEU A 157 14.93 2.15 -11.49
C LEU A 157 16.38 1.69 -11.57
N THR A 158 16.69 0.81 -12.53
CA THR A 158 18.06 0.29 -12.75
C THR A 158 19.06 1.42 -13.06
N GLU A 159 18.70 2.34 -13.95
CA GLU A 159 19.53 3.50 -14.30
C GLU A 159 19.73 4.42 -13.10
N THR A 160 18.68 4.70 -12.34
CA THR A 160 18.70 5.56 -11.15
C THR A 160 19.61 4.98 -10.07
N LEU A 161 19.44 3.69 -9.73
CA LEU A 161 20.25 3.01 -8.72
C LEU A 161 21.73 2.96 -9.10
N LYS A 162 22.05 2.73 -10.38
CA LYS A 162 23.44 2.76 -10.88
C LYS A 162 24.07 4.15 -10.73
N ALA A 163 23.35 5.20 -11.10
CA ALA A 163 23.83 6.58 -10.95
C ALA A 163 23.99 6.98 -9.48
N TYR A 164 23.07 6.53 -8.63
CA TYR A 164 23.02 6.91 -7.21
C TYR A 164 24.05 6.17 -6.38
N ARG A 165 24.42 4.94 -6.78
CA ARG A 165 25.55 4.22 -6.21
C ARG A 165 26.85 5.03 -6.31
N ASN A 166 27.12 5.61 -7.47
CA ASN A 166 28.34 6.40 -7.69
C ASN A 166 28.34 7.71 -6.90
N SER A 167 27.17 8.32 -6.68
CA SER A 167 27.01 9.58 -5.97
C SER A 167 26.62 9.41 -4.49
N LYS A 168 26.59 8.17 -3.98
CA LYS A 168 26.19 7.81 -2.60
C LYS A 168 24.82 8.37 -2.19
N ARG A 169 23.88 8.38 -3.14
CA ARG A 169 22.50 8.86 -2.98
C ARG A 169 21.53 7.71 -2.71
N THR A 170 20.33 8.04 -2.21
CA THR A 170 19.31 7.06 -1.83
C THR A 170 18.13 7.10 -2.79
N CYS A 171 17.40 5.99 -2.87
CA CYS A 171 16.21 5.90 -3.71
C CYS A 171 15.18 5.01 -3.00
N ALA A 172 13.99 5.54 -2.75
CA ALA A 172 12.87 4.75 -2.27
C ALA A 172 12.05 4.21 -3.43
N LEU A 173 11.55 3.00 -3.25
CA LEU A 173 10.61 2.32 -4.11
C LEU A 173 9.34 2.06 -3.30
N VAL A 174 8.21 2.49 -3.82
CA VAL A 174 6.88 2.20 -3.26
C VAL A 174 6.12 1.33 -4.25
N MET A 175 5.69 0.15 -3.82
CA MET A 175 4.73 -0.68 -4.55
C MET A 175 3.35 -0.50 -3.94
N LEU A 176 2.36 -0.27 -4.78
CA LEU A 176 0.97 -0.05 -4.43
C LEU A 176 0.12 -1.11 -5.12
N ASP A 177 -0.91 -1.58 -4.43
CA ASP A 177 -1.91 -2.48 -4.99
C ASP A 177 -3.30 -2.05 -4.52
N LEU A 178 -4.29 -2.12 -5.42
CA LEU A 178 -5.65 -1.70 -5.13
C LEU A 178 -6.43 -2.82 -4.44
N ASP A 179 -6.77 -2.61 -3.17
CA ASP A 179 -7.47 -3.59 -2.37
C ASP A 179 -8.88 -3.83 -2.93
N ARG A 180 -9.22 -5.10 -3.17
CA ARG A 180 -10.53 -5.53 -3.69
C ARG A 180 -10.87 -4.99 -5.09
N PHE A 181 -9.88 -4.62 -5.91
CA PHE A 181 -10.13 -4.20 -7.29
C PHE A 181 -10.89 -5.26 -8.13
N LYS A 182 -10.63 -6.55 -7.86
CA LYS A 182 -11.37 -7.66 -8.48
C LYS A 182 -12.88 -7.55 -8.24
N GLN A 183 -13.31 -7.18 -7.03
CA GLN A 183 -14.72 -7.02 -6.68
C GLN A 183 -15.36 -5.90 -7.52
N VAL A 184 -14.64 -4.81 -7.77
CA VAL A 184 -15.11 -3.73 -8.66
C VAL A 184 -15.36 -4.26 -10.07
N ASN A 185 -14.45 -5.06 -10.62
CA ASN A 185 -14.64 -5.66 -11.95
C ASN A 185 -15.82 -6.64 -11.99
N GLU A 186 -15.98 -7.45 -10.94
CA GLU A 186 -17.07 -8.44 -10.85
C GLU A 186 -18.44 -7.77 -10.69
N THR A 187 -18.53 -6.65 -9.95
CA THR A 187 -19.79 -5.94 -9.68
C THR A 187 -20.16 -4.91 -10.76
N LEU A 188 -19.18 -4.16 -11.29
CA LEU A 188 -19.42 -3.02 -12.20
C LEU A 188 -18.91 -3.25 -13.62
N GLY A 189 -18.24 -4.37 -13.88
CA GLY A 189 -17.68 -4.74 -15.18
C GLY A 189 -16.29 -4.15 -15.44
N HIS A 190 -15.57 -4.76 -16.38
CA HIS A 190 -14.20 -4.39 -16.72
C HIS A 190 -14.03 -2.94 -17.18
N GLN A 191 -15.02 -2.38 -17.88
CA GLN A 191 -14.97 -0.98 -18.32
C GLN A 191 -14.94 0.00 -17.12
N ALA A 192 -15.66 -0.31 -16.03
CA ALA A 192 -15.61 0.48 -14.82
C ALA A 192 -14.26 0.34 -14.10
N GLY A 193 -13.69 -0.87 -14.09
CA GLY A 193 -12.33 -1.10 -13.59
C GLY A 193 -11.27 -0.32 -14.37
N ASP A 194 -11.39 -0.26 -15.70
CA ASP A 194 -10.49 0.51 -16.55
C ASP A 194 -10.56 2.02 -16.27
N GLU A 195 -11.77 2.57 -16.12
CA GLU A 195 -11.96 3.96 -15.71
C GLU A 195 -11.44 4.25 -14.30
N LEU A 196 -11.62 3.30 -13.37
CA LEU A 196 -11.05 3.39 -12.02
C LEU A 196 -9.53 3.51 -12.09
N LEU A 197 -8.85 2.66 -12.86
CA LEU A 197 -7.40 2.67 -13.01
C LEU A 197 -6.87 3.99 -13.59
N LYS A 198 -7.57 4.59 -14.56
CA LYS A 198 -7.24 5.93 -15.09
C LYS A 198 -7.37 7.02 -14.03
N GLN A 199 -8.43 6.98 -13.23
CA GLN A 199 -8.65 7.95 -12.16
C GLN A 199 -7.61 7.79 -11.03
N VAL A 200 -7.26 6.55 -10.67
CA VAL A 200 -6.17 6.24 -9.72
C VAL A 200 -4.85 6.81 -10.22
N ALA A 201 -4.47 6.53 -11.47
CA ALA A 201 -3.25 7.07 -12.07
C ALA A 201 -3.19 8.60 -12.00
N THR A 202 -4.32 9.27 -12.26
CA THR A 202 -4.43 10.74 -12.16
C THR A 202 -4.25 11.23 -10.73
N ARG A 203 -4.83 10.55 -9.73
CA ARG A 203 -4.69 10.92 -8.30
C ARG A 203 -3.25 10.73 -7.82
N LEU A 204 -2.63 9.61 -8.17
CA LEU A 204 -1.22 9.34 -7.85
C LEU A 204 -0.32 10.43 -8.45
N GLY A 205 -0.54 10.79 -9.72
CA GLY A 205 0.18 11.85 -10.41
C GLY A 205 0.14 13.20 -9.68
N ARG A 206 -1.02 13.59 -9.15
CA ARG A 206 -1.17 14.86 -8.40
C ARG A 206 -0.43 14.90 -7.07
N ILE A 207 -0.23 13.75 -6.42
CA ILE A 207 0.35 13.66 -5.07
C ILE A 207 1.87 13.51 -5.13
N VAL A 208 2.34 12.68 -6.07
CA VAL A 208 3.78 12.49 -6.32
C VAL A 208 4.36 13.72 -6.99
N ASP A 209 3.64 14.28 -7.97
CA ASP A 209 4.06 15.47 -8.74
C ASP A 209 5.51 15.35 -9.23
N ASN A 210 6.38 16.29 -8.89
CA ASN A 210 7.79 16.31 -9.30
C ASN A 210 8.72 15.50 -8.36
N LYS A 211 8.19 14.83 -7.34
CA LYS A 211 9.00 14.09 -6.35
C LYS A 211 9.51 12.75 -6.87
N GLY A 212 8.94 12.23 -7.96
CA GLY A 212 9.24 10.88 -8.41
C GLY A 212 8.59 10.51 -9.73
N GLU A 213 8.77 9.24 -10.11
CA GLU A 213 8.19 8.66 -11.32
C GLU A 213 7.21 7.55 -10.97
N ILE A 214 6.10 7.49 -11.71
CA ILE A 214 5.03 6.52 -11.51
C ILE A 214 4.96 5.59 -12.72
N GLY A 215 4.90 4.29 -12.45
CA GLY A 215 4.61 3.26 -13.44
C GLY A 215 3.44 2.37 -13.04
N ARG A 216 2.86 1.70 -14.03
CA ARG A 216 1.90 0.61 -13.86
C ARG A 216 2.48 -0.66 -14.47
N PRO A 217 3.10 -1.53 -13.66
CA PRO A 217 3.70 -2.78 -14.14
C PRO A 217 2.68 -3.78 -14.71
N GLY A 218 1.42 -3.71 -14.31
CA GLY A 218 0.31 -4.54 -14.80
C GLY A 218 -0.83 -4.65 -13.78
N GLY A 219 -1.99 -5.14 -14.20
CA GLY A 219 -3.13 -5.39 -13.31
C GLY A 219 -3.56 -4.14 -12.54
N ASP A 220 -3.71 -4.29 -11.23
CA ASP A 220 -4.04 -3.28 -10.22
C ASP A 220 -2.82 -2.75 -9.45
N GLU A 221 -1.62 -3.07 -9.92
CA GLU A 221 -0.36 -2.68 -9.28
C GLU A 221 0.19 -1.36 -9.84
N PHE A 222 0.65 -0.49 -8.94
CA PHE A 222 1.37 0.74 -9.28
C PHE A 222 2.73 0.77 -8.58
N GLN A 223 3.68 1.44 -9.21
CA GLN A 223 5.05 1.56 -8.72
C GLN A 223 5.47 3.04 -8.72
N ILE A 224 6.06 3.51 -7.61
CA ILE A 224 6.56 4.87 -7.48
C ILE A 224 8.05 4.82 -7.12
N ILE A 225 8.87 5.49 -7.92
CA ILE A 225 10.30 5.70 -7.66
C ILE A 225 10.47 7.10 -7.09
N LEU A 226 11.02 7.20 -5.88
CA LEU A 226 11.26 8.45 -5.16
C LEU A 226 12.77 8.65 -4.96
N PRO A 227 13.43 9.47 -5.79
CA PRO A 227 14.85 9.73 -5.65
C PRO A 227 15.15 10.60 -4.42
N ASP A 228 16.30 10.38 -3.78
CA ASP A 228 16.80 11.10 -2.58
C ASP A 228 15.84 11.11 -1.38
N MET A 229 15.05 10.06 -1.22
CA MET A 229 14.11 9.95 -0.13
C MET A 229 14.44 8.71 0.70
N ASP A 230 15.00 8.91 1.91
CA ASP A 230 15.24 7.84 2.89
C ASP A 230 14.74 8.16 4.31
N ASP A 231 14.21 9.37 4.53
CA ASP A 231 13.50 9.72 5.75
C ASP A 231 12.17 8.94 5.82
N ARG A 232 12.14 7.94 6.71
CA ARG A 232 10.96 7.08 6.88
C ARG A 232 9.76 7.82 7.44
N GLY A 233 9.95 8.93 8.15
CA GLY A 233 8.85 9.78 8.58
C GLY A 233 8.17 10.46 7.40
N ALA A 234 8.96 11.13 6.56
CA ALA A 234 8.45 11.82 5.37
C ALA A 234 7.87 10.85 4.33
N LEU A 235 8.51 9.70 4.12
CA LEU A 235 7.98 8.63 3.28
C LEU A 235 6.66 8.08 3.80
N GLY A 236 6.57 7.81 5.10
CA GLY A 236 5.35 7.32 5.74
C GLY A 236 4.19 8.31 5.57
N GLU A 237 4.42 9.61 5.79
CA GLU A 237 3.42 10.66 5.57
C GLU A 237 2.97 10.75 4.10
N LEU A 238 3.90 10.66 3.15
CA LEU A 238 3.59 10.69 1.73
C LEU A 238 2.74 9.48 1.32
N VAL A 239 3.13 8.28 1.75
CA VAL A 239 2.43 7.04 1.40
C VAL A 239 1.07 6.96 2.10
N GLN A 240 0.97 7.39 3.35
CA GLN A 240 -0.33 7.50 4.04
C GLN A 240 -1.28 8.43 3.27
N ARG A 241 -0.78 9.56 2.75
CA ARG A 241 -1.57 10.46 1.92
C ARG A 241 -1.97 9.83 0.59
N LEU A 242 -1.08 9.07 -0.05
CA LEU A 242 -1.41 8.31 -1.25
C LEU A 242 -2.55 7.33 -0.98
N ILE A 243 -2.47 6.56 0.10
CA ILE A 243 -3.50 5.61 0.53
C ILE A 243 -4.83 6.34 0.73
N GLN A 244 -4.85 7.40 1.55
CA GLN A 244 -6.05 8.18 1.83
C GLN A 244 -6.69 8.73 0.56
N MET A 245 -5.91 9.26 -0.37
CA MET A 245 -6.43 9.86 -1.61
C MET A 245 -6.93 8.82 -2.61
N VAL A 246 -6.26 7.68 -2.72
CA VAL A 246 -6.73 6.57 -3.55
C VAL A 246 -8.00 5.97 -2.96
N SER A 247 -8.16 5.95 -1.63
CA SER A 247 -9.39 5.46 -0.97
C SER A 247 -10.59 6.40 -1.04
N GLN A 248 -10.45 7.60 -1.60
CA GLN A 248 -11.59 8.48 -1.83
C GLN A 248 -12.54 7.86 -2.87
N PRO A 249 -13.87 8.10 -2.79
CA PRO A 249 -14.83 7.53 -3.74
C PRO A 249 -14.56 7.94 -5.19
N TYR A 250 -14.90 7.04 -6.11
CA TYR A 250 -14.83 7.25 -7.55
C TYR A 250 -16.24 7.28 -8.14
N SER A 251 -16.46 8.18 -9.09
CA SER A 251 -17.66 8.18 -9.91
C SER A 251 -17.34 7.41 -11.20
N LEU A 252 -17.91 6.22 -11.32
CA LEU A 252 -17.73 5.31 -12.47
C LEU A 252 -19.10 5.15 -13.14
N ASN A 253 -19.28 5.78 -14.31
CA ASN A 253 -20.52 5.68 -15.11
C ASN A 253 -21.82 5.99 -14.32
N GLY A 254 -21.77 6.93 -13.38
CA GLY A 254 -22.92 7.31 -12.54
C GLY A 254 -23.06 6.51 -11.24
N THR A 255 -22.28 5.45 -11.05
CA THR A 255 -22.23 4.65 -9.81
C THR A 255 -21.02 5.06 -8.96
N ARG A 256 -21.18 5.02 -7.64
CA ARG A 256 -20.09 5.30 -6.70
C ARG A 256 -19.34 4.01 -6.38
N ALA A 257 -18.03 3.99 -6.59
CA ALA A 257 -17.15 2.89 -6.21
C ALA A 257 -16.11 3.36 -5.20
N ILE A 258 -15.69 2.46 -4.31
CA ILE A 258 -14.62 2.72 -3.33
C ILE A 258 -13.62 1.58 -3.45
N VAL A 259 -12.34 1.90 -3.49
CA VAL A 259 -11.26 0.92 -3.54
C VAL A 259 -10.21 1.29 -2.49
N GLY A 260 -9.73 0.31 -1.74
CA GLY A 260 -8.61 0.53 -0.82
C GLY A 260 -7.28 0.53 -1.56
N THR A 261 -6.18 0.83 -0.87
CA THR A 261 -4.86 0.50 -1.40
C THR A 261 -3.90 0.18 -0.28
N SER A 262 -3.10 -0.86 -0.49
CA SER A 262 -2.01 -1.25 0.39
C SER A 262 -0.68 -0.87 -0.25
N ALA A 263 0.33 -0.54 0.57
CA ALA A 263 1.64 -0.14 0.07
C ALA A 263 2.81 -0.86 0.75
N GLY A 264 3.80 -1.26 -0.04
CA GLY A 264 5.11 -1.72 0.43
C GLY A 264 6.19 -0.71 0.09
N ILE A 265 7.12 -0.45 1.01
CA ILE A 265 8.19 0.52 0.82
C ILE A 265 9.55 -0.13 1.05
N ALA A 266 10.46 -0.01 0.09
CA ALA A 266 11.86 -0.40 0.24
C ALA A 266 12.80 0.76 -0.18
N ILE A 267 13.95 0.89 0.46
CA ILE A 267 14.86 2.02 0.26
C ILE A 267 16.27 1.50 -0.05
N ALA A 268 16.79 1.85 -1.23
CA ALA A 268 18.18 1.62 -1.57
C ALA A 268 19.09 2.70 -0.96
N PRO A 269 20.30 2.36 -0.50
CA PRO A 269 20.94 1.04 -0.56
C PRO A 269 20.63 0.11 0.63
N TYR A 270 19.74 0.50 1.54
CA TYR A 270 19.51 -0.22 2.80
C TYR A 270 18.89 -1.61 2.60
N ASP A 271 17.87 -1.68 1.74
CA ASP A 271 16.99 -2.85 1.57
C ASP A 271 17.31 -3.64 0.30
N GLY A 272 18.26 -3.16 -0.49
CA GLY A 272 18.69 -3.74 -1.77
C GLY A 272 19.61 -2.78 -2.50
N LEU A 273 20.57 -3.34 -3.25
CA LEU A 273 21.50 -2.58 -4.07
C LEU A 273 21.07 -2.54 -5.54
N GLU A 274 20.40 -3.58 -6.01
CA GLU A 274 19.93 -3.74 -7.38
C GLU A 274 18.40 -3.61 -7.49
N ALA A 275 17.91 -3.31 -8.70
CA ALA A 275 16.48 -3.09 -8.94
C ALA A 275 15.62 -4.31 -8.57
N GLU A 276 16.11 -5.53 -8.85
CA GLU A 276 15.41 -6.78 -8.54
C GLU A 276 15.29 -7.02 -7.03
N GLU A 277 16.37 -6.76 -6.27
CA GLU A 277 16.38 -6.87 -4.81
C GLU A 277 15.39 -5.88 -4.18
N LEU A 278 15.43 -4.63 -4.63
CA LEU A 278 14.56 -3.58 -4.10
C LEU A 278 13.09 -3.86 -4.42
N THR A 279 12.80 -4.37 -5.62
CA THR A 279 11.45 -4.77 -6.03
C THR A 279 10.95 -5.92 -5.17
N ALA A 280 11.76 -6.97 -4.98
CA ALA A 280 11.40 -8.10 -4.12
C ALA A 280 11.19 -7.69 -2.65
N ALA A 281 12.00 -6.77 -2.14
CA ALA A 281 11.84 -6.21 -0.79
C ALA A 281 10.54 -5.41 -0.65
N SER A 282 10.24 -4.56 -1.63
CA SER A 282 9.00 -3.76 -1.64
C SER A 282 7.75 -4.63 -1.77
N ASP A 283 7.80 -5.69 -2.58
CA ASP A 283 6.69 -6.64 -2.76
C ASP A 283 6.41 -7.42 -1.46
N LEU A 284 7.46 -7.87 -0.77
CA LEU A 284 7.30 -8.53 0.53
C LEU A 284 6.67 -7.60 1.57
N ALA A 285 7.06 -6.32 1.56
CA ALA A 285 6.47 -5.31 2.43
C ALA A 285 4.99 -5.05 2.09
N LEU A 286 4.65 -5.00 0.81
CA LEU A 286 3.28 -4.84 0.32
C LEU A 286 2.40 -6.02 0.74
N HIS A 287 2.90 -7.25 0.59
CA HIS A 287 2.20 -8.44 1.02
C HIS A 287 1.96 -8.45 2.55
N ALA A 288 2.95 -8.01 3.33
CA ALA A 288 2.79 -7.85 4.77
C ALA A 288 1.76 -6.76 5.15
N ALA A 289 1.68 -5.67 4.39
CA ALA A 289 0.66 -4.64 4.56
C ALA A 289 -0.76 -5.20 4.30
N LYS A 290 -0.91 -6.00 3.24
CA LYS A 290 -2.18 -6.70 2.93
C LYS A 290 -2.57 -7.70 4.03
N GLY A 291 -1.60 -8.44 4.56
CA GLY A 291 -1.83 -9.41 5.65
C GLY A 291 -2.22 -8.78 6.98
N GLY A 292 -1.79 -7.55 7.25
CA GLY A 292 -2.10 -6.85 8.49
C GLY A 292 -3.42 -6.07 8.49
N GLY A 293 -4.35 -6.31 7.55
CA GLY A 293 -5.64 -5.61 7.50
C GLY A 293 -5.91 -4.77 6.25
N ARG A 294 -4.97 -4.68 5.29
CA ARG A 294 -5.05 -3.83 4.08
C ARG A 294 -5.19 -2.33 4.40
N GLY A 295 -5.29 -1.47 3.37
CA GLY A 295 -5.49 -0.02 3.58
C GLY A 295 -4.37 0.68 4.35
N GLN A 296 -3.17 0.10 4.38
CA GLN A 296 -2.03 0.57 5.16
C GLN A 296 -0.73 0.39 4.37
N TYR A 297 0.37 0.93 4.90
CA TYR A 297 1.69 0.72 4.32
C TYR A 297 2.60 -0.07 5.26
N ARG A 298 3.65 -0.69 4.72
CA ARG A 298 4.77 -1.18 5.53
C ARG A 298 6.12 -0.86 4.90
N PHE A 299 7.09 -0.51 5.75
CA PHE A 299 8.49 -0.57 5.35
C PHE A 299 9.01 -2.00 5.35
N TYR A 300 9.86 -2.31 4.38
CA TYR A 300 10.61 -3.55 4.38
C TYR A 300 11.43 -3.68 5.66
N SER A 301 11.38 -4.87 6.24
CA SER A 301 12.33 -5.33 7.24
C SER A 301 12.65 -6.80 6.99
N SER A 302 13.84 -7.23 7.40
CA SER A 302 14.27 -8.63 7.27
C SER A 302 13.29 -9.61 7.95
N ASP A 303 12.64 -9.16 9.03
CA ASP A 303 11.72 -9.96 9.84
C ASP A 303 10.44 -10.33 9.04
N LEU A 304 10.09 -9.57 8.00
CA LEU A 304 8.94 -9.88 7.13
C LEU A 304 9.13 -11.18 6.34
N LYS A 305 10.38 -11.54 6.03
CA LYS A 305 10.70 -12.76 5.25
C LYS A 305 10.39 -14.02 6.03
N ASP A 306 10.54 -13.96 7.35
CA ASP A 306 10.17 -15.04 8.26
C ASP A 306 8.65 -15.05 8.50
N GLY A 307 8.01 -13.88 8.53
CA GLY A 307 6.55 -13.73 8.62
C GLY A 307 5.78 -14.42 7.49
N ALA A 308 6.25 -14.32 6.24
CA ALA A 308 5.59 -14.98 5.10
C ALA A 308 5.62 -16.52 5.21
N LYS A 309 6.72 -17.11 5.71
CA LYS A 309 6.79 -18.55 6.00
C LYS A 309 5.87 -18.96 7.15
N ASN A 310 5.80 -18.13 8.20
CA ASN A 310 4.90 -18.35 9.33
C ASN A 310 3.44 -18.35 8.88
N ARG A 311 3.05 -17.41 8.00
CA ARG A 311 1.70 -17.30 7.44
C ARG A 311 1.27 -18.56 6.70
N ARG A 312 2.13 -19.08 5.81
CA ARG A 312 1.84 -20.32 5.07
C ARG A 312 1.66 -21.53 5.99
N ARG A 313 2.44 -21.61 7.07
CA ARG A 313 2.25 -22.65 8.09
C ARG A 313 0.94 -22.47 8.84
N ILE A 314 0.59 -21.24 9.23
CA ILE A 314 -0.71 -20.95 9.85
C ILE A 314 -1.86 -21.40 8.94
N GLU A 315 -1.79 -21.15 7.63
CA GLU A 315 -2.80 -21.62 6.67
C GLU A 315 -2.95 -23.14 6.67
N GLU A 316 -1.83 -23.89 6.66
CA GLU A 316 -1.83 -25.35 6.72
C GLU A 316 -2.40 -25.85 8.06
N ASP A 317 -1.90 -25.32 9.18
CA ASP A 317 -2.25 -25.77 10.54
C ASP A 317 -3.70 -25.41 10.92
N LEU A 318 -4.27 -24.32 10.39
CA LEU A 318 -5.59 -23.81 10.81
C LEU A 318 -6.75 -24.70 10.36
N ARG A 319 -6.61 -25.41 9.22
CA ARG A 319 -7.63 -26.40 8.80
C ARG A 319 -7.72 -27.54 9.81
N ASP A 320 -6.57 -28.06 10.23
CA ASP A 320 -6.47 -29.14 11.21
C ASP A 320 -6.93 -28.67 12.60
N ALA A 321 -6.79 -27.38 12.92
CA ALA A 321 -7.13 -26.83 14.23
C ALA A 321 -8.61 -26.97 14.60
N ILE A 322 -9.52 -26.79 13.63
CA ILE A 322 -10.97 -26.90 13.83
C ILE A 322 -11.34 -28.36 14.16
N GLU A 323 -10.86 -29.30 13.36
CA GLU A 323 -11.16 -30.74 13.53
C GLU A 323 -10.55 -31.32 14.81
N ASN A 324 -9.37 -30.84 15.21
CA ASN A 324 -8.64 -31.35 16.37
C ASN A 324 -8.97 -30.63 17.69
N GLY A 325 -9.99 -29.74 17.71
CA GLY A 325 -10.42 -29.06 18.94
C GLY A 325 -9.36 -28.13 19.54
N GLN A 326 -8.53 -27.51 18.69
CA GLN A 326 -7.45 -26.60 19.12
C GLN A 326 -7.92 -25.15 19.33
N LEU A 327 -9.17 -24.85 18.93
CA LEU A 327 -9.80 -23.56 19.12
C LEU A 327 -10.60 -23.54 20.43
N SER A 328 -10.58 -22.41 21.13
CA SER A 328 -11.39 -22.17 22.32
C SER A 328 -11.93 -20.75 22.35
N MET A 329 -13.02 -20.53 23.10
CA MET A 329 -13.61 -19.20 23.30
C MET A 329 -13.26 -18.69 24.69
N HIS A 330 -12.74 -17.46 24.73
CA HIS A 330 -12.50 -16.72 25.97
C HIS A 330 -13.43 -15.53 26.04
N TYR A 331 -13.86 -15.14 27.24
CA TYR A 331 -14.86 -14.09 27.46
C TYR A 331 -14.25 -12.90 28.16
N GLN A 332 -14.31 -11.73 27.52
CA GLN A 332 -13.91 -10.48 28.15
C GLN A 332 -15.14 -9.70 28.61
N PRO A 333 -15.27 -9.36 29.90
CA PRO A 333 -16.44 -8.65 30.40
C PRO A 333 -16.49 -7.20 29.92
N LEU A 334 -17.67 -6.76 29.48
CA LEU A 334 -18.04 -5.37 29.24
C LEU A 334 -18.79 -4.85 30.47
N VAL A 335 -18.19 -3.86 31.12
CA VAL A 335 -18.57 -3.40 32.45
C VAL A 335 -19.26 -2.05 32.37
N CYS A 336 -20.36 -1.86 33.08
CA CYS A 336 -21.05 -0.56 33.14
C CYS A 336 -20.13 0.50 33.77
N ALA A 337 -19.95 1.62 33.07
CA ALA A 337 -19.09 2.72 33.52
C ALA A 337 -19.50 3.29 34.90
N LYS A 338 -20.79 3.23 35.24
CA LYS A 338 -21.33 3.80 36.49
C LYS A 338 -21.38 2.82 37.66
N THR A 339 -21.84 1.59 37.43
CA THR A 339 -22.06 0.61 38.52
C THR A 339 -20.89 -0.35 38.70
N HIS A 340 -20.02 -0.44 37.70
CA HIS A 340 -18.97 -1.45 37.56
C HIS A 340 -19.48 -2.90 37.55
N GLU A 341 -20.75 -3.11 37.20
CA GLU A 341 -21.32 -4.45 36.99
C GLU A 341 -21.16 -4.86 35.53
N VAL A 342 -20.85 -6.13 35.30
CA VAL A 342 -20.85 -6.72 33.95
C VAL A 342 -22.27 -6.70 33.36
N ARG A 343 -22.38 -6.30 32.09
CA ARG A 343 -23.66 -6.24 31.36
C ARG A 343 -23.65 -7.05 30.06
N CYS A 344 -22.46 -7.25 29.51
CA CYS A 344 -22.21 -8.06 28.32
C CYS A 344 -20.81 -8.65 28.46
N CYS A 345 -20.46 -9.59 27.61
CA CYS A 345 -19.07 -9.98 27.41
C CYS A 345 -18.81 -10.21 25.93
N GLU A 346 -17.59 -9.94 25.51
CA GLU A 346 -17.13 -10.24 24.16
C GLU A 346 -16.48 -11.61 24.14
N ALA A 347 -16.92 -12.46 23.23
CA ALA A 347 -16.37 -13.76 22.97
C ALA A 347 -15.22 -13.63 21.98
N LEU A 348 -14.03 -14.01 22.44
CA LEU A 348 -12.77 -13.87 21.72
C LEU A 348 -12.17 -15.25 21.49
N MET A 349 -12.00 -15.60 20.22
CA MET A 349 -11.39 -16.87 19.83
C MET A 349 -9.92 -16.94 20.25
N ARG A 350 -9.48 -18.11 20.68
CA ARG A 350 -8.09 -18.45 20.99
C ARG A 350 -7.71 -19.73 20.26
N TRP A 351 -6.45 -19.81 19.85
CA TRP A 351 -5.90 -20.99 19.21
C TRP A 351 -4.69 -21.49 20.00
N GLU A 352 -4.84 -22.67 20.57
CA GLU A 352 -3.78 -23.36 21.31
C GLU A 352 -3.18 -24.45 20.42
N HIS A 353 -2.04 -24.15 19.79
CA HIS A 353 -1.37 -25.09 18.92
C HIS A 353 -0.46 -26.03 19.72
N PRO A 354 -0.46 -27.36 19.48
CA PRO A 354 0.28 -28.34 20.28
C PRO A 354 1.78 -28.05 20.38
N ASP A 355 2.42 -27.69 19.27
CA ASP A 355 3.87 -27.41 19.25
C ASP A 355 4.25 -25.94 19.50
N ARG A 356 3.34 -24.99 19.26
CA ARG A 356 3.64 -23.54 19.23
C ARG A 356 3.05 -22.79 20.42
N GLY A 357 2.13 -23.41 21.15
CA GLY A 357 1.32 -22.75 22.19
C GLY A 357 0.29 -21.79 21.60
N GLU A 358 -0.08 -20.77 22.39
CA GLU A 358 -1.06 -19.76 22.01
C GLU A 358 -0.63 -18.97 20.75
N ILE A 359 -1.42 -19.08 19.68
CA ILE A 359 -1.29 -18.28 18.47
C ILE A 359 -2.27 -17.10 18.56
N SER A 360 -1.78 -15.88 18.35
CA SER A 360 -2.58 -14.67 18.49
C SER A 360 -3.69 -14.59 17.44
N PRO A 361 -4.92 -14.15 17.79
CA PRO A 361 -5.98 -13.86 16.82
C PRO A 361 -5.58 -12.87 15.72
N ALA A 362 -4.72 -11.91 16.04
CA ALA A 362 -4.17 -10.96 15.08
C ALA A 362 -3.26 -11.62 14.03
N GLU A 363 -2.77 -12.84 14.27
CA GLU A 363 -1.97 -13.61 13.32
C GLU A 363 -2.83 -14.53 12.45
N PHE A 364 -3.81 -15.24 13.02
CA PHE A 364 -4.54 -16.29 12.28
C PHE A 364 -5.86 -15.84 11.67
N ILE A 365 -6.59 -14.87 12.25
CA ILE A 365 -7.87 -14.41 11.69
C ILE A 365 -7.69 -13.81 10.28
N PRO A 366 -6.69 -12.93 10.01
CA PRO A 366 -6.49 -12.41 8.66
C PRO A 366 -6.15 -13.50 7.63
N VAL A 367 -5.47 -14.57 8.06
CA VAL A 367 -5.20 -15.73 7.21
C VAL A 367 -6.49 -16.48 6.91
N ALA A 368 -7.30 -16.75 7.95
CA ALA A 368 -8.60 -17.41 7.83
C ALA A 368 -9.54 -16.70 6.86
N GLU A 369 -9.57 -15.37 6.89
CA GLU A 369 -10.37 -14.55 5.98
C GLU A 369 -9.91 -14.68 4.53
N GLU A 370 -8.60 -14.65 4.29
CA GLU A 370 -8.02 -14.72 2.94
C GLU A 370 -8.27 -16.07 2.27
N VAL A 371 -8.17 -17.17 3.03
CA VAL A 371 -8.36 -18.53 2.52
C VAL A 371 -9.81 -19.03 2.64
N GLY A 372 -10.69 -18.23 3.25
CA GLY A 372 -12.13 -18.49 3.37
C GLY A 372 -12.55 -19.38 4.55
N ILE A 373 -11.61 -19.94 5.32
CA ILE A 373 -11.88 -20.80 6.51
C ILE A 373 -12.61 -20.02 7.62
N ILE A 374 -12.54 -18.69 7.62
CA ILE A 374 -13.25 -17.84 8.61
C ILE A 374 -14.75 -18.14 8.70
N LYS A 375 -15.37 -18.65 7.64
CA LYS A 375 -16.78 -19.05 7.63
C LYS A 375 -17.04 -20.22 8.57
N GLU A 376 -16.27 -21.29 8.43
CA GLU A 376 -16.34 -22.50 9.26
C GLU A 376 -16.01 -22.18 10.72
N MET A 377 -14.96 -21.36 10.94
CA MET A 377 -14.56 -20.91 12.28
C MET A 377 -15.64 -20.10 12.97
N GLY A 378 -16.32 -19.22 12.22
CA GLY A 378 -17.38 -18.39 12.75
C GLY A 378 -18.65 -19.16 13.07
N GLU A 379 -19.02 -20.15 12.25
CA GLU A 379 -20.12 -21.07 12.56
C GLU A 379 -19.82 -21.88 13.83
N TRP A 380 -18.60 -22.43 13.95
CA TRP A 380 -18.16 -23.10 15.16
C TRP A 380 -18.22 -22.17 16.38
N ALA A 381 -17.73 -20.94 16.25
CA ALA A 381 -17.72 -19.96 17.33
C ALA A 381 -19.14 -19.60 17.79
N LEU A 382 -20.08 -19.36 16.87
CA LEU A 382 -21.47 -19.05 17.20
C LEU A 382 -22.13 -20.20 18.00
N ASN A 383 -21.99 -21.44 17.52
CA ASN A 383 -22.54 -22.60 18.22
C ASN A 383 -21.92 -22.76 19.61
N GLU A 384 -20.60 -22.64 19.72
CA GLU A 384 -19.90 -22.83 20.99
C GLU A 384 -20.21 -21.72 22.00
N VAL A 385 -20.29 -20.47 21.55
CA VAL A 385 -20.64 -19.32 22.39
C VAL A 385 -22.08 -19.45 22.89
N CYS A 386 -23.06 -19.73 22.01
CA CYS A 386 -24.45 -19.90 22.44
C CYS A 386 -24.59 -21.06 23.43
N ARG A 387 -23.92 -22.19 23.17
CA ARG A 387 -23.90 -23.36 24.06
C ARG A 387 -23.33 -23.03 25.44
N GLN A 388 -22.23 -22.29 25.51
CA GLN A 388 -21.59 -21.91 26.77
C GLN A 388 -22.39 -20.83 27.51
N ALA A 389 -22.85 -19.80 26.81
CA ALA A 389 -23.60 -18.69 27.40
C ALA A 389 -24.99 -19.07 27.91
N LYS A 390 -25.61 -20.13 27.36
CA LYS A 390 -26.86 -20.71 27.89
C LYS A 390 -26.69 -21.25 29.33
N GLN A 391 -25.48 -21.67 29.70
CA GLN A 391 -25.20 -22.25 31.02
C GLN A 391 -24.95 -21.20 32.11
N TRP A 392 -24.84 -19.92 31.74
CA TRP A 392 -24.56 -18.86 32.71
C TRP A 392 -25.76 -18.66 33.65
N PRO A 393 -25.54 -18.53 34.97
CA PRO A 393 -26.61 -18.44 35.96
C PRO A 393 -27.30 -17.06 35.97
N VAL A 394 -26.83 -16.14 35.15
CA VAL A 394 -27.32 -14.76 35.04
C VAL A 394 -27.64 -14.46 33.59
N ASP A 395 -28.68 -13.67 33.39
CA ASP A 395 -29.06 -13.16 32.07
C ASP A 395 -28.06 -12.08 31.63
N LEU A 396 -27.02 -12.53 30.94
CA LEU A 396 -25.99 -11.68 30.34
C LEU A 396 -25.99 -11.85 28.83
N ARG A 397 -25.75 -10.73 28.15
CA ARG A 397 -25.51 -10.69 26.71
C ARG A 397 -24.10 -11.20 26.39
N VAL A 398 -23.95 -11.77 25.20
CA VAL A 398 -22.66 -12.19 24.66
C VAL A 398 -22.51 -11.66 23.24
N ALA A 399 -21.37 -11.02 22.98
CA ALA A 399 -21.03 -10.46 21.71
C ALA A 399 -20.05 -11.36 20.95
N VAL A 400 -20.31 -11.59 19.66
CA VAL A 400 -19.48 -12.40 18.77
C VAL A 400 -19.07 -11.55 17.57
N ASN A 401 -17.76 -11.52 17.29
CA ASN A 401 -17.19 -10.82 16.15
C ASN A 401 -17.56 -11.52 14.83
N VAL A 402 -17.97 -10.73 13.83
CA VAL A 402 -18.35 -11.20 12.50
C VAL A 402 -17.46 -10.53 11.45
N SER A 403 -16.70 -11.34 10.71
CA SER A 403 -15.89 -10.83 9.60
C SER A 403 -16.76 -10.31 8.46
N ALA A 404 -16.23 -9.36 7.68
CA ALA A 404 -16.91 -8.88 6.49
C ALA A 404 -17.10 -9.99 5.43
N VAL A 405 -16.22 -11.00 5.41
CA VAL A 405 -16.31 -12.15 4.51
C VAL A 405 -17.50 -13.05 4.88
N GLN A 406 -17.75 -13.27 6.17
CA GLN A 406 -18.94 -14.00 6.64
C GLN A 406 -20.21 -13.21 6.39
N PHE A 407 -20.22 -11.92 6.73
CA PHE A 407 -21.40 -11.07 6.54
C PHE A 407 -21.76 -10.91 5.06
N ALA A 408 -20.78 -10.98 4.16
CA ALA A 408 -21.03 -10.96 2.73
C ALA A 408 -21.74 -12.22 2.22
N ASP A 409 -21.89 -13.29 3.02
CA ASP A 409 -22.59 -14.51 2.62
C ASP A 409 -24.12 -14.40 2.81
N ASP A 410 -24.91 -14.80 1.81
CA ASP A 410 -26.38 -14.72 1.87
C ASP A 410 -26.97 -15.69 2.89
N ASP A 411 -26.24 -16.77 3.19
CA ASP A 411 -26.65 -17.81 4.12
C ASP A 411 -26.27 -17.49 5.57
N PHE A 412 -25.54 -16.39 5.84
CA PHE A 412 -25.11 -16.04 7.19
C PHE A 412 -26.27 -15.91 8.20
N PRO A 413 -27.41 -15.27 7.88
CA PRO A 413 -28.56 -15.28 8.79
C PRO A 413 -29.08 -16.70 9.12
N GLN A 414 -28.98 -17.64 8.17
CA GLN A 414 -29.36 -19.03 8.43
C GLN A 414 -28.38 -19.72 9.39
N VAL A 415 -27.07 -19.44 9.26
CA VAL A 415 -26.05 -19.92 10.21
C VAL A 415 -26.35 -19.44 11.63
N VAL A 416 -26.71 -18.16 11.79
CA VAL A 416 -27.09 -17.59 13.09
C VAL A 416 -28.37 -18.25 13.62
N SER A 417 -29.40 -18.40 12.78
CA SER A 417 -30.65 -19.09 13.17
C SER A 417 -30.36 -20.50 13.67
N ASN A 418 -29.58 -21.28 12.91
CA ASN A 418 -29.23 -22.65 13.27
C ASN A 418 -28.50 -22.71 14.61
N ALA A 419 -27.56 -21.79 14.88
CA ALA A 419 -26.85 -21.76 16.16
C ALA A 419 -27.78 -21.47 17.34
N LEU A 420 -28.73 -20.54 17.17
CA LEU A 420 -29.75 -20.23 18.18
C LEU A 420 -30.68 -21.43 18.41
N ASP A 421 -31.19 -22.03 17.34
CA ASP A 421 -32.13 -23.17 17.37
C ASP A 421 -31.48 -24.41 17.99
N ASN A 422 -30.24 -24.73 17.62
CA ASN A 422 -29.52 -25.91 18.11
C ASN A 422 -29.17 -25.82 19.60
N THR A 423 -29.05 -24.61 20.14
CA THR A 423 -28.63 -24.38 21.53
C THR A 423 -29.76 -23.88 22.43
N ASP A 424 -30.96 -23.66 21.85
CA ASP A 424 -32.10 -23.02 22.52
C ASP A 424 -31.70 -21.69 23.19
N PHE A 425 -30.83 -20.90 22.54
CA PHE A 425 -30.32 -19.66 23.11
C PHE A 425 -31.24 -18.48 22.79
N GLU A 426 -31.50 -17.62 23.79
CA GLU A 426 -32.40 -16.47 23.60
C GLU A 426 -31.77 -15.45 22.62
N PRO A 427 -32.41 -15.14 21.47
CA PRO A 427 -31.79 -14.30 20.44
C PRO A 427 -31.40 -12.91 20.92
N GLU A 428 -32.16 -12.29 21.84
CA GLU A 428 -31.92 -10.95 22.35
C GLU A 428 -30.64 -10.83 23.21
N ARG A 429 -30.10 -11.99 23.63
CA ARG A 429 -28.84 -12.09 24.36
C ARG A 429 -27.63 -12.19 23.43
N LEU A 430 -27.83 -12.60 22.18
CA LEU A 430 -26.76 -12.66 21.19
C LEU A 430 -26.57 -11.29 20.53
N GLU A 431 -25.33 -10.83 20.54
CA GLU A 431 -24.92 -9.60 19.88
C GLU A 431 -23.88 -9.90 18.81
N LEU A 432 -24.06 -9.39 17.60
CA LEU A 432 -23.13 -9.55 16.49
C LEU A 432 -22.35 -8.26 16.30
N GLU A 433 -21.04 -8.33 16.49
CA GLU A 433 -20.11 -7.21 16.29
C GLU A 433 -19.60 -7.20 14.85
N ILE A 434 -19.84 -6.09 14.16
CA ILE A 434 -19.57 -5.95 12.73
C ILE A 434 -18.77 -4.68 12.50
N THR A 435 -17.69 -4.76 11.73
CA THR A 435 -16.85 -3.61 11.40
C THR A 435 -17.49 -2.70 10.34
N GLU A 436 -17.07 -1.43 10.27
CA GLU A 436 -17.51 -0.48 9.24
C GLU A 436 -17.26 -0.99 7.80
N SER A 437 -16.31 -1.91 7.62
CA SER A 437 -15.90 -2.42 6.31
C SER A 437 -17.00 -3.17 5.55
N VAL A 438 -18.03 -3.65 6.25
CA VAL A 438 -19.22 -4.27 5.64
C VAL A 438 -19.98 -3.29 4.74
N PHE A 439 -19.94 -1.99 5.04
CA PHE A 439 -20.64 -0.96 4.26
C PHE A 439 -19.90 -0.54 2.98
N LEU A 440 -18.66 -1.00 2.76
CA LEU A 440 -17.90 -0.70 1.55
C LEU A 440 -18.35 -1.51 0.33
N GLY A 441 -19.21 -2.51 0.53
CA GLY A 441 -19.78 -3.35 -0.52
C GLY A 441 -21.13 -2.87 -1.05
N ASP A 442 -21.99 -3.82 -1.45
CA ASP A 442 -23.36 -3.53 -1.89
C ASP A 442 -24.25 -3.16 -0.69
N ALA A 443 -24.55 -1.86 -0.56
CA ALA A 443 -25.37 -1.33 0.52
C ALA A 443 -26.78 -1.95 0.56
N GLY A 444 -27.36 -2.29 -0.60
CA GLY A 444 -28.68 -2.91 -0.66
C GLY A 444 -28.67 -4.33 -0.10
N ARG A 445 -27.62 -5.09 -0.40
CA ARG A 445 -27.41 -6.43 0.18
C ARG A 445 -27.25 -6.37 1.70
N ALA A 446 -26.45 -5.44 2.19
CA ALA A 446 -26.21 -5.31 3.63
C ALA A 446 -27.52 -5.01 4.39
N GLU A 447 -28.36 -4.11 3.87
CA GLU A 447 -29.68 -3.82 4.46
C GLU A 447 -30.59 -5.06 4.53
N ILE A 448 -30.58 -5.92 3.50
CA ILE A 448 -31.36 -7.17 3.51
C ILE A 448 -30.87 -8.12 4.62
N ILE A 449 -29.56 -8.29 4.74
CA ILE A 449 -28.96 -9.17 5.77
C ILE A 449 -29.25 -8.62 7.16
N PHE A 450 -29.10 -7.31 7.38
CA PHE A 450 -29.48 -6.67 8.64
C PHE A 450 -30.95 -6.88 8.98
N GLY A 451 -31.85 -6.73 8.00
CA GLY A 451 -33.28 -6.97 8.20
C GLY A 451 -33.57 -8.41 8.63
N LYS A 452 -32.93 -9.39 8.00
CA LYS A 452 -33.05 -10.81 8.38
C LYS A 452 -32.53 -11.08 9.80
N LEU A 453 -31.36 -10.55 10.15
CA LEU A 453 -30.78 -10.72 11.48
C LEU A 453 -31.66 -10.08 12.57
N LYS A 454 -32.13 -8.84 12.36
CA LYS A 454 -33.05 -8.20 13.32
C LYS A 454 -34.38 -8.95 13.44
N ALA A 455 -34.86 -9.60 12.38
CA ALA A 455 -36.05 -10.44 12.45
C ALA A 455 -35.84 -11.70 13.30
N LEU A 456 -34.61 -12.20 13.45
CA LEU A 456 -34.28 -13.28 14.40
C LEU A 456 -34.30 -12.79 15.85
N GLY A 457 -34.20 -11.48 16.11
CA GLY A 457 -34.18 -10.90 17.44
C GLY A 457 -32.79 -10.59 18.00
N VAL A 458 -31.72 -10.86 17.24
CA VAL A 458 -30.34 -10.57 17.68
C VAL A 458 -30.05 -9.07 17.73
N LYS A 459 -29.05 -8.71 18.55
CA LYS A 459 -28.52 -7.34 18.61
C LYS A 459 -27.36 -7.17 17.66
N LEU A 460 -27.18 -5.94 17.17
CA LEU A 460 -26.10 -5.60 16.27
C LEU A 460 -25.25 -4.49 16.88
N ALA A 461 -23.94 -4.66 16.83
CA ALA A 461 -22.98 -3.67 17.29
C ALA A 461 -22.03 -3.28 16.17
N LEU A 462 -21.73 -1.99 16.09
CA LEU A 462 -20.72 -1.47 15.17
C LEU A 462 -19.37 -1.43 15.88
N ASP A 463 -18.42 -2.19 15.36
CA ASP A 463 -17.07 -2.33 15.90
C ASP A 463 -16.05 -1.40 15.22
N ASP A 464 -14.95 -1.10 15.92
CA ASP A 464 -13.83 -0.25 15.48
C ASP A 464 -14.23 1.16 14.96
N PHE A 465 -15.30 1.76 15.51
CA PHE A 465 -15.86 3.01 14.98
C PHE A 465 -14.87 4.19 15.05
N GLY A 466 -14.70 4.87 13.93
CA GLY A 466 -13.86 6.08 13.80
C GLY A 466 -12.45 5.85 13.24
N THR A 467 -11.98 4.60 13.13
CA THR A 467 -10.66 4.30 12.52
C THR A 467 -10.70 4.23 10.99
N GLY A 468 -11.90 4.09 10.42
CA GLY A 468 -12.17 4.00 8.99
C GLY A 468 -12.84 5.25 8.39
N TYR A 469 -13.44 5.07 7.22
CA TYR A 469 -14.26 6.11 6.57
C TYR A 469 -15.65 6.15 7.21
N SER A 470 -15.78 6.83 8.35
CA SER A 470 -17.08 7.02 9.01
C SER A 470 -17.99 7.91 8.16
N SER A 471 -18.71 7.32 7.22
CA SER A 471 -19.82 7.97 6.52
C SER A 471 -21.05 7.88 7.42
N LEU A 472 -21.30 8.93 8.21
CA LEU A 472 -22.49 9.08 9.07
C LEU A 472 -23.83 8.73 8.37
N SER A 473 -23.84 8.73 7.03
CA SER A 473 -24.99 8.30 6.22
C SER A 473 -25.47 6.87 6.51
N TYR A 474 -24.57 5.89 6.73
CA TYR A 474 -25.01 4.49 6.95
C TYR A 474 -25.54 4.29 8.37
N LEU A 475 -25.04 5.03 9.35
CA LEU A 475 -25.55 5.01 10.72
C LEU A 475 -27.02 5.44 10.83
N ARG A 476 -27.51 6.20 9.84
CA ARG A 476 -28.92 6.61 9.79
C ARG A 476 -29.86 5.45 9.45
N THR A 477 -29.41 4.48 8.64
CA THR A 477 -30.27 3.40 8.13
C THR A 477 -29.94 2.04 8.74
N ALA A 478 -28.72 1.85 9.24
CA ALA A 478 -28.29 0.60 9.84
C ALA A 478 -28.92 0.41 11.25
N PRO A 479 -29.52 -0.75 11.55
CA PRO A 479 -30.24 -1.00 12.79
C PRO A 479 -29.31 -1.45 13.94
N PHE A 480 -28.25 -0.67 14.20
CA PHE A 480 -27.32 -0.95 15.29
C PHE A 480 -27.91 -0.58 16.66
N ASP A 481 -27.63 -1.41 17.66
CA ASP A 481 -28.02 -1.21 19.05
C ASP A 481 -26.85 -0.60 19.88
N LYS A 482 -25.61 -0.73 19.37
CA LYS A 482 -24.39 -0.35 20.09
C LYS A 482 -23.27 0.12 19.14
N ILE A 483 -22.45 1.04 19.61
CA ILE A 483 -21.21 1.50 18.97
C ILE A 483 -20.01 1.22 19.90
N LYS A 484 -18.99 0.54 19.39
CA LYS A 484 -17.71 0.35 20.08
C LYS A 484 -16.72 1.41 19.59
N ILE A 485 -16.19 2.18 20.53
CA ILE A 485 -15.25 3.27 20.31
C ILE A 485 -13.85 2.66 20.35
N ASP A 486 -13.18 2.67 19.20
CA ASP A 486 -11.86 2.06 19.07
C ASP A 486 -10.86 2.62 20.09
N GLN A 487 -10.00 1.71 20.56
CA GLN A 487 -8.98 2.00 21.56
C GLN A 487 -8.02 3.13 21.17
N SER A 488 -7.82 3.45 19.88
CA SER A 488 -6.96 4.55 19.45
C SER A 488 -7.50 5.93 19.85
N PHE A 489 -8.81 6.06 20.10
CA PHE A 489 -9.44 7.28 20.63
C PHE A 489 -9.49 7.32 22.15
N VAL A 490 -9.32 6.18 22.81
CA VAL A 490 -9.26 6.10 24.29
C VAL A 490 -7.81 6.27 24.76
N ARG A 491 -6.88 5.56 24.12
CA ARG A 491 -5.46 5.56 24.48
C ARG A 491 -4.85 6.94 24.29
N GLY A 492 -4.21 7.42 25.35
CA GLY A 492 -3.56 8.74 25.35
C GLY A 492 -4.52 9.93 25.26
N ALA A 493 -5.83 9.71 25.44
CA ALA A 493 -6.82 10.80 25.45
C ALA A 493 -6.66 11.76 26.65
N THR A 494 -5.91 11.34 27.68
CA THR A 494 -5.55 12.14 28.85
C THR A 494 -4.22 12.90 28.69
N GLU A 495 -3.52 12.74 27.56
CA GLU A 495 -2.27 13.45 27.29
C GLU A 495 -2.52 14.90 26.80
N GLU A 496 -1.73 15.85 27.29
CA GLU A 496 -1.85 17.27 26.92
C GLU A 496 -1.61 17.49 25.42
N GLY A 497 -2.50 18.22 24.75
CA GLY A 497 -2.43 18.53 23.32
C GLY A 497 -3.05 17.48 22.39
N ASN A 498 -3.64 16.40 22.93
CA ASN A 498 -4.35 15.40 22.13
C ASN A 498 -5.84 15.75 21.95
N ASN A 499 -6.36 15.60 20.72
CA ASN A 499 -7.77 15.84 20.39
C ASN A 499 -8.69 14.63 20.63
N ASN A 500 -8.13 13.47 21.01
CA ASN A 500 -8.88 12.22 21.22
C ASN A 500 -10.07 12.37 22.19
N ALA A 501 -9.91 13.14 23.27
CA ALA A 501 -11.00 13.39 24.21
C ALA A 501 -12.21 14.12 23.58
N ALA A 502 -11.97 15.02 22.62
CA ALA A 502 -13.02 15.72 21.90
C ALA A 502 -13.74 14.79 20.91
N ILE A 503 -12.98 13.94 20.21
CA ILE A 503 -13.54 12.93 19.29
C ILE A 503 -14.42 11.94 20.06
N LEU A 504 -13.93 11.42 21.19
CA LEU A 504 -14.68 10.52 22.06
C LEU A 504 -16.02 11.16 22.51
N SER A 505 -15.99 12.44 22.90
CA SER A 505 -17.20 13.17 23.28
C SER A 505 -18.21 13.30 22.13
N ALA A 506 -17.73 13.51 20.91
CA ALA A 506 -18.57 13.60 19.72
C ALA A 506 -19.23 12.24 19.40
N ILE A 507 -18.48 11.14 19.49
CA ILE A 507 -18.99 9.78 19.26
C ILE A 507 -20.06 9.42 20.31
N VAL A 508 -19.81 9.69 21.59
CA VAL A 508 -20.79 9.44 22.65
C VAL A 508 -22.07 10.25 22.44
N SER A 509 -21.94 11.52 22.04
CA SER A 509 -23.10 12.38 21.75
C SER A 509 -23.90 11.88 20.55
N LEU A 510 -23.22 11.42 19.49
CA LEU A 510 -23.85 10.82 18.32
C LEU A 510 -24.63 9.54 18.67
N ALA A 511 -24.00 8.63 19.40
CA ALA A 511 -24.64 7.39 19.84
C ALA A 511 -25.89 7.68 20.68
N GLY A 512 -25.82 8.66 21.60
CA GLY A 512 -26.97 9.11 22.38
C GLY A 512 -28.11 9.65 21.51
N ALA A 513 -27.80 10.43 20.46
CA ALA A 513 -28.80 10.94 19.52
C ALA A 513 -29.47 9.84 18.68
N LEU A 514 -28.77 8.72 18.46
CA LEU A 514 -29.26 7.54 17.74
C LEU A 514 -29.82 6.46 18.67
N ASN A 515 -29.90 6.72 19.98
CA ASN A 515 -30.35 5.77 21.01
C ASN A 515 -29.55 4.44 21.03
N MET A 516 -28.25 4.54 20.83
CA MET A 516 -27.32 3.40 20.86
C MET A 516 -26.49 3.38 22.15
N GLU A 517 -26.16 2.18 22.65
CA GLU A 517 -25.19 2.03 23.73
C GLU A 517 -23.77 2.32 23.21
N THR A 518 -22.86 2.77 24.08
CA THR A 518 -21.44 2.95 23.74
C THR A 518 -20.53 2.04 24.55
N VAL A 519 -19.48 1.52 23.92
CA VAL A 519 -18.38 0.82 24.60
C VAL A 519 -17.10 1.60 24.37
N ALA A 520 -16.42 2.01 25.43
CA ALA A 520 -15.05 2.51 25.32
C ALA A 520 -14.08 1.33 25.44
N GLU A 521 -13.31 1.07 24.38
CA GLU A 521 -12.40 -0.06 24.31
C GLU A 521 -10.98 0.26 24.78
N GLY A 522 -10.27 -0.79 25.18
CA GLY A 522 -8.85 -0.70 25.47
C GLY A 522 -8.49 0.16 26.68
N VAL A 523 -9.41 0.40 27.62
CA VAL A 523 -9.13 1.16 28.85
C VAL A 523 -8.15 0.38 29.74
N GLN A 524 -7.00 0.97 30.05
CA GLN A 524 -5.94 0.33 30.83
C GLN A 524 -5.61 1.08 32.13
N ALA A 525 -5.85 2.39 32.17
CA ALA A 525 -5.48 3.25 33.28
C ALA A 525 -6.69 3.95 33.93
N LYS A 526 -6.49 4.43 35.16
CA LYS A 526 -7.56 5.06 35.95
C LYS A 526 -7.97 6.43 35.38
N ASP A 527 -7.01 7.20 34.88
CA ASP A 527 -7.29 8.49 34.23
C ASP A 527 -8.12 8.32 32.94
N GLU A 528 -7.86 7.26 32.16
CA GLU A 528 -8.69 6.90 31.01
C GLU A 528 -10.11 6.51 31.44
N LEU A 529 -10.23 5.67 32.47
CA LEU A 529 -11.52 5.26 33.04
C LEU A 529 -12.33 6.49 33.51
N ASP A 530 -11.71 7.39 34.25
CA ASP A 530 -12.34 8.62 34.75
C ASP A 530 -12.81 9.49 33.57
N LEU A 531 -11.97 9.68 32.56
CA LEU A 531 -12.30 10.45 31.36
C LEU A 531 -13.48 9.85 30.59
N VAL A 532 -13.46 8.56 30.24
CA VAL A 532 -14.55 7.94 29.46
C VAL A 532 -15.87 7.92 30.24
N THR A 533 -15.80 7.77 31.56
CA THR A 533 -16.96 7.83 32.45
C THR A 533 -17.52 9.26 32.51
N GLU A 534 -16.68 10.29 32.64
CA GLU A 534 -17.09 11.69 32.60
C GLU A 534 -17.76 12.05 31.27
N ARG A 535 -17.23 11.55 30.15
CA ARG A 535 -17.80 11.80 28.82
C ARG A 535 -19.09 11.04 28.53
N GLY A 536 -19.49 10.12 29.42
CA GLY A 536 -20.79 9.46 29.36
C GLY A 536 -20.82 8.14 28.59
N ALA A 537 -19.68 7.46 28.42
CA ALA A 537 -19.66 6.12 27.85
C ALA A 537 -20.54 5.15 28.68
N THR A 538 -21.31 4.29 28.02
CA THR A 538 -22.26 3.38 28.70
C THR A 538 -21.52 2.19 29.33
N LEU A 539 -20.67 1.55 28.54
CA LEU A 539 -19.91 0.35 28.87
C LEU A 539 -18.42 0.60 28.63
N ILE A 540 -17.61 -0.18 29.33
CA ILE A 540 -16.15 -0.10 29.28
C ILE A 540 -15.59 -1.50 29.12
N GLN A 541 -14.62 -1.62 28.22
CA GLN A 541 -13.87 -2.84 28.01
C GLN A 541 -12.37 -2.54 28.10
N GLY A 542 -11.64 -3.36 28.84
CA GLY A 542 -10.19 -3.23 28.90
C GLY A 542 -9.56 -3.92 30.10
N GLN A 543 -8.22 -3.93 30.10
CA GLN A 543 -7.43 -4.58 31.15
C GLN A 543 -7.61 -3.91 32.52
N ILE A 544 -8.16 -2.69 32.57
CA ILE A 544 -8.54 -2.03 33.82
C ILE A 544 -9.49 -2.89 34.66
N PHE A 545 -10.39 -3.66 34.05
CA PHE A 545 -11.32 -4.53 34.77
C PHE A 545 -10.91 -6.00 34.71
N SER A 546 -10.70 -6.53 33.51
CA SER A 546 -10.30 -7.92 33.32
C SER A 546 -9.70 -8.15 31.93
N ARG A 547 -8.82 -9.14 31.85
CA ARG A 547 -8.51 -9.80 30.58
C ARG A 547 -9.62 -10.78 30.22
N ALA A 548 -9.57 -11.29 29.00
CA ALA A 548 -10.42 -12.40 28.59
C ALA A 548 -10.15 -13.63 29.47
N LEU A 549 -11.22 -14.22 29.99
CA LEU A 549 -11.20 -15.39 30.88
C LEU A 549 -11.66 -16.63 30.11
N THR A 550 -11.28 -17.82 30.55
CA THR A 550 -11.90 -19.06 30.04
C THR A 550 -13.38 -19.10 30.45
N ASN A 551 -14.19 -19.90 29.76
CA ASN A 551 -15.59 -20.09 30.16
C ASN A 551 -15.71 -20.57 31.61
N ASP A 552 -14.85 -21.51 32.04
CA ASP A 552 -14.91 -22.08 33.39
C ASP A 552 -14.61 -21.03 34.46
N ASP A 553 -13.58 -20.20 34.26
CA ASP A 553 -13.24 -19.10 35.16
C ASP A 553 -14.35 -18.05 35.20
N PHE A 554 -14.95 -17.74 34.04
CA PHE A 554 -16.05 -16.77 33.94
C PHE A 554 -17.31 -17.29 34.64
N LEU A 555 -17.71 -18.53 34.34
CA LEU A 555 -18.85 -19.20 34.94
C LEU A 555 -18.72 -19.32 36.46
N GLY A 556 -17.54 -19.71 36.95
CA GLY A 556 -17.25 -19.79 38.39
C GLY A 556 -17.46 -18.45 39.09
N ARG A 557 -17.00 -17.34 38.50
CA ARG A 557 -17.25 -15.99 39.04
C ARG A 557 -18.73 -15.62 39.06
N LEU A 558 -19.47 -15.97 38.01
CA LEU A 558 -20.91 -15.69 37.94
C LEU A 558 -21.70 -16.47 39.00
N GLN A 559 -21.35 -17.75 39.22
CA GLN A 559 -21.96 -18.60 40.25
C GLN A 559 -21.71 -18.08 41.67
N GLU A 560 -20.55 -17.46 41.91
CA GLU A 560 -20.23 -16.79 43.18
C GLU A 560 -20.89 -15.41 43.33
N GLY A 561 -21.71 -14.97 42.36
CA GLY A 561 -22.36 -13.66 42.37
C GLY A 561 -21.41 -12.47 42.16
N LYS A 562 -20.18 -12.70 41.70
CA LYS A 562 -19.13 -11.67 41.53
C LYS A 562 -19.28 -10.92 40.20
N ILE A 563 -20.46 -10.35 39.97
CA ILE A 563 -20.80 -9.57 38.77
C ILE A 563 -20.15 -8.17 38.75
N LYS A 564 -19.71 -7.66 39.91
CA LYS A 564 -19.03 -6.38 40.04
C LYS A 564 -17.52 -6.53 39.87
N TYR A 565 -16.92 -5.64 39.08
CA TYR A 565 -15.48 -5.60 38.83
C TYR A 565 -14.84 -4.36 39.47
N GLU A 566 -13.68 -4.54 40.10
CA GLU A 566 -12.93 -3.43 40.68
C GLU A 566 -11.84 -2.98 39.69
N PRO A 567 -11.70 -1.66 39.41
CA PRO A 567 -10.72 -1.18 38.46
C PRO A 567 -9.29 -1.30 39.02
N ARG A 568 -8.45 -2.04 38.30
CA ARG A 568 -7.04 -2.35 38.60
C ARG A 568 -6.15 -1.89 37.45
N GLY A 569 -5.41 -0.79 37.66
CA GLY A 569 -4.51 -0.25 36.66
C GLY A 569 -3.65 0.89 37.21
N PRO A 570 -2.64 1.34 36.44
CA PRO A 570 -1.84 2.51 36.80
C PRO A 570 -2.71 3.78 36.89
N ALA A 571 -2.26 4.74 37.68
CA ALA A 571 -2.97 6.03 37.84
C ALA A 571 -2.98 6.87 36.57
N LYS A 572 -1.99 6.70 35.68
CA LYS A 572 -1.89 7.37 34.39
C LYS A 572 -1.53 6.37 33.29
N TYR A 573 -2.11 6.56 32.11
CA TYR A 573 -1.74 5.83 30.91
C TYR A 573 -0.24 5.97 30.60
N ARG A 574 0.33 4.93 29.98
CA ARG A 574 1.69 4.91 29.45
C ARG A 574 1.64 4.20 28.10
N ALA A 575 2.29 4.76 27.08
CA ALA A 575 2.36 4.17 25.74
C ALA A 575 2.59 2.65 25.75
N ASP A 576 1.77 1.92 24.99
CA ASP A 576 1.79 0.46 24.92
C ASP A 576 3.19 -0.10 24.70
N ARG A 577 3.50 -1.15 25.47
CA ARG A 577 4.74 -1.90 25.34
C ARG A 577 4.42 -3.23 24.68
N LYS A 578 4.78 -3.39 23.42
CA LYS A 578 4.69 -4.68 22.73
C LYS A 578 5.71 -5.63 23.34
N LYS A 579 5.29 -6.81 23.78
CA LYS A 579 6.24 -7.86 24.19
C LYS A 579 7.02 -8.25 22.94
N VAL A 580 8.34 -8.17 23.04
CA VAL A 580 9.26 -8.58 21.98
C VAL A 580 10.21 -9.56 22.64
N PHE A 581 10.61 -10.61 21.93
CA PHE A 581 11.73 -11.44 22.35
C PHE A 581 12.76 -11.45 21.23
N ARG A 582 13.61 -10.43 21.22
CA ARG A 582 14.58 -10.22 20.14
C ARG A 582 15.96 -9.95 20.73
N ARG A 583 16.94 -10.74 20.31
CA ARG A 583 18.35 -10.46 20.61
C ARG A 583 18.79 -9.27 19.76
N ILE A 584 19.39 -8.29 20.41
CA ILE A 584 19.86 -7.05 19.79
C ILE A 584 21.23 -6.66 20.35
N GLY A 585 21.92 -5.78 19.61
CA GLY A 585 23.12 -5.12 20.12
C GLY A 585 22.76 -3.95 21.02
N LEU A 586 23.51 -3.78 22.10
CA LEU A 586 23.55 -2.54 22.87
C LEU A 586 24.97 -1.99 22.83
N ILE A 587 25.12 -0.72 22.50
CA ILE A 587 26.41 -0.04 22.41
C ILE A 587 26.48 0.98 23.55
N HIS A 588 27.59 0.96 24.30
CA HIS A 588 27.92 1.99 25.29
C HIS A 588 29.42 2.27 25.22
N GLU A 589 29.77 3.54 25.01
CA GLU A 589 31.15 3.97 24.76
C GLU A 589 31.74 3.12 23.61
N ASP A 590 32.91 2.51 23.82
CA ASP A 590 33.58 1.66 22.83
C ASP A 590 33.23 0.16 22.96
N SER A 591 32.22 -0.17 23.78
CA SER A 591 31.81 -1.56 24.05
C SER A 591 30.46 -1.89 23.43
N ARG A 592 30.36 -3.08 22.83
CA ARG A 592 29.11 -3.67 22.36
C ARG A 592 28.74 -4.89 23.20
N TYR A 593 27.47 -4.96 23.57
CA TYR A 593 26.87 -5.98 24.41
C TYR A 593 25.73 -6.67 23.66
N LYS A 594 25.49 -7.94 23.97
CA LYS A 594 24.31 -8.68 23.50
C LYS A 594 23.23 -8.62 24.57
N VAL A 595 22.08 -8.06 24.23
CA VAL A 595 20.94 -7.99 25.14
C VAL A 595 19.69 -8.57 24.48
N VAL A 596 18.76 -9.03 25.29
CA VAL A 596 17.44 -9.46 24.86
C VAL A 596 16.47 -8.31 25.10
N MET A 597 15.89 -7.78 24.03
CA MET A 597 14.76 -6.89 24.13
C MET A 597 13.53 -7.70 24.53
N ARG A 598 12.87 -7.29 25.62
CA ARG A 598 11.69 -7.91 26.22
C ARG A 598 10.40 -7.17 25.89
N ASN A 599 10.50 -5.87 25.64
CA ASN A 599 9.41 -5.08 25.08
C ASN A 599 9.90 -3.82 24.38
N LEU A 600 9.03 -3.26 23.53
CA LEU A 600 9.26 -2.05 22.76
C LEU A 600 8.02 -1.16 22.77
N SER A 601 8.21 0.16 22.93
CA SER A 601 7.18 1.18 22.72
C SER A 601 7.76 2.33 21.89
N LYS A 602 6.91 3.29 21.50
CA LYS A 602 7.37 4.51 20.80
C LYS A 602 8.44 5.28 21.58
N THR A 603 8.42 5.23 22.91
CA THR A 603 9.24 6.08 23.79
C THR A 603 10.30 5.32 24.57
N GLY A 604 10.36 3.99 24.48
CA GLY A 604 11.37 3.23 25.20
C GLY A 604 11.28 1.72 24.97
N ALA A 605 12.13 1.01 25.69
CA ALA A 605 12.21 -0.44 25.64
C ALA A 605 12.59 -1.03 27.00
N MET A 606 12.31 -2.30 27.18
CA MET A 606 12.86 -3.11 28.27
C MET A 606 13.85 -4.09 27.69
N ILE A 607 15.05 -4.11 28.23
CA ILE A 607 16.14 -4.98 27.83
C ILE A 607 16.61 -5.82 29.01
N GLU A 608 17.19 -6.97 28.72
CA GLU A 608 17.76 -7.88 29.70
C GLU A 608 19.10 -8.41 29.20
N GLY A 609 20.07 -8.58 30.09
CA GLY A 609 21.37 -9.19 29.78
C GLY A 609 22.57 -8.43 30.33
N LEU A 610 22.36 -7.29 31.00
CA LEU A 610 23.43 -6.51 31.63
C LEU A 610 23.19 -6.37 33.12
N LEU A 611 24.19 -6.70 33.94
CA LEU A 611 24.08 -6.60 35.39
C LEU A 611 24.27 -5.15 35.86
N GLU A 612 23.32 -4.66 36.67
CA GLU A 612 23.45 -3.43 37.48
C GLU A 612 23.88 -2.15 36.72
N VAL A 613 23.37 -1.96 35.51
CA VAL A 613 23.66 -0.73 34.74
C VAL A 613 23.14 0.51 35.49
N PRO A 614 23.97 1.54 35.76
CA PRO A 614 23.57 2.74 36.49
C PRO A 614 22.45 3.53 35.81
N LEU A 615 21.59 4.18 36.61
CA LEU A 615 20.57 5.10 36.11
C LEU A 615 21.24 6.32 35.45
N GLY A 616 20.64 6.82 34.37
CA GLY A 616 21.20 7.94 33.59
C GLY A 616 22.26 7.53 32.56
N THR A 617 22.67 6.26 32.53
CA THR A 617 23.61 5.75 31.50
C THR A 617 23.00 5.93 30.10
N GLN A 618 23.75 6.56 29.20
CA GLN A 618 23.40 6.66 27.79
C GLN A 618 23.85 5.40 27.05
N VAL A 619 22.95 4.81 26.29
CA VAL A 619 23.19 3.60 25.50
C VAL A 619 22.59 3.78 24.11
N VAL A 620 23.11 3.06 23.13
CA VAL A 620 22.52 2.99 21.79
C VAL A 620 22.05 1.57 21.53
N LEU A 621 20.76 1.41 21.28
CA LEU A 621 20.15 0.13 20.93
C LEU A 621 20.21 -0.06 19.42
N ASP A 622 20.79 -1.17 18.98
CA ASP A 622 20.82 -1.56 17.58
C ASP A 622 19.64 -2.49 17.28
N LEU A 623 18.61 -1.91 16.67
CA LEU A 623 17.38 -2.59 16.27
C LEU A 623 17.51 -3.28 14.90
N GLY A 624 18.74 -3.38 14.37
CA GLY A 624 19.07 -4.06 13.13
C GLY A 624 18.73 -3.28 11.87
N GLY A 625 19.32 -3.69 10.74
CA GLY A 625 19.13 -2.99 9.45
C GLY A 625 19.58 -1.51 9.51
N GLY A 626 20.59 -1.19 10.33
CA GLY A 626 21.09 0.19 10.49
C GLY A 626 20.24 1.09 11.41
N GLN A 627 19.28 0.52 12.13
CA GLN A 627 18.39 1.25 13.03
C GLN A 627 19.02 1.41 14.41
N LEU A 628 19.55 2.61 14.69
CA LEU A 628 20.13 2.94 15.98
C LEU A 628 19.20 3.85 16.78
N ALA A 629 18.83 3.42 17.99
CA ALA A 629 18.01 4.19 18.90
C ALA A 629 18.83 4.61 20.12
N VAL A 630 19.10 5.92 20.25
CA VAL A 630 19.75 6.50 21.43
C VAL A 630 18.77 6.48 22.59
N ALA A 631 19.21 5.96 23.74
CA ALA A 631 18.37 5.77 24.90
C ALA A 631 19.10 6.02 26.21
N THR A 632 18.37 6.45 27.23
CA THR A 632 18.87 6.62 28.59
C THR A 632 18.26 5.57 29.51
N VAL A 633 19.08 4.92 30.34
CA VAL A 633 18.61 4.00 31.38
C VAL A 633 17.82 4.75 32.44
N ARG A 634 16.53 4.42 32.58
CA ARG A 634 15.61 5.04 33.57
C ARG A 634 15.22 4.10 34.70
N ARG A 635 15.39 2.79 34.50
CA ARG A 635 15.19 1.76 35.53
C ARG A 635 16.26 0.69 35.36
N SER A 636 16.77 0.18 36.47
CA SER A 636 17.71 -0.93 36.49
C SER A 636 17.38 -1.82 37.69
N LYS A 637 17.21 -3.12 37.46
CA LYS A 637 16.97 -4.12 38.50
C LYS A 637 17.63 -5.43 38.09
N GLY A 638 18.75 -5.78 38.73
CA GLY A 638 19.52 -6.99 38.38
C GLY A 638 20.00 -6.92 36.93
N SER A 639 19.62 -7.92 36.12
CA SER A 639 19.94 -8.01 34.69
C SER A 639 18.99 -7.25 33.76
N VAL A 640 17.94 -6.61 34.29
CA VAL A 640 16.87 -5.97 33.50
C VAL A 640 16.94 -4.45 33.58
N GLN A 641 16.92 -3.79 32.43
CA GLN A 641 16.90 -2.33 32.32
C GLN A 641 15.66 -1.85 31.56
N GLY A 642 15.09 -0.76 32.04
CA GLY A 642 14.11 0.04 31.31
C GLY A 642 14.80 1.28 30.74
N VAL A 643 14.80 1.41 29.42
CA VAL A 643 15.41 2.54 28.71
C VAL A 643 14.34 3.46 28.13
N LYS A 644 14.63 4.76 28.07
CA LYS A 644 13.80 5.78 27.41
C LYS A 644 14.54 6.29 26.18
N PHE A 645 13.89 6.28 25.03
CA PHE A 645 14.47 6.83 23.80
C PHE A 645 14.56 8.36 23.89
N GLU A 646 15.63 8.90 23.34
CA GLU A 646 15.79 10.35 23.16
C GLU A 646 14.84 10.87 22.08
N THR A 647 14.84 10.20 20.93
CA THR A 647 13.89 10.43 19.84
C THR A 647 12.87 9.30 19.80
N PRO A 648 11.55 9.59 19.83
CA PRO A 648 10.53 8.56 19.69
C PRO A 648 10.67 7.79 18.38
N LEU A 649 10.39 6.49 18.42
CA LEU A 649 10.24 5.68 17.21
C LEU A 649 8.96 6.08 16.48
N ILE A 650 8.96 5.89 15.16
CA ILE A 650 7.82 6.13 14.29
C ILE A 650 7.13 4.80 13.95
N SER A 651 5.86 4.85 13.56
CA SER A 651 5.15 3.68 13.03
C SER A 651 5.81 3.27 11.71
N ASP A 652 5.85 1.97 11.45
CA ASP A 652 6.24 1.43 10.15
C ASP A 652 5.09 1.44 9.12
N GLY A 653 3.93 2.02 9.48
CA GLY A 653 2.69 2.05 8.72
C GLY A 653 1.65 1.05 9.18
N ALA A 654 2.01 0.17 10.11
CA ALA A 654 1.11 -0.74 10.80
C ALA A 654 1.47 -0.78 12.29
N ASP A 655 1.54 -1.99 12.82
CA ASP A 655 1.84 -2.30 14.22
C ASP A 655 3.34 -2.25 14.58
N GLY A 656 4.24 -2.09 13.62
CA GLY A 656 5.68 -2.05 13.88
C GLY A 656 6.17 -0.66 14.29
N LEU A 657 7.37 -0.63 14.87
CA LEU A 657 8.07 0.60 15.23
C LEU A 657 9.47 0.60 14.62
N CYS A 658 9.86 1.73 14.06
CA CYS A 658 11.15 1.90 13.41
C CYS A 658 11.76 3.28 13.71
N THR A 659 13.08 3.42 13.51
CA THR A 659 13.74 4.73 13.63
C THR A 659 13.44 5.61 12.42
N ARG A 660 13.38 6.93 12.58
CA ARG A 660 13.15 7.83 11.43
C ARG A 660 14.24 7.71 10.36
N HIS A 661 15.50 7.60 10.80
CA HIS A 661 16.67 7.47 9.94
C HIS A 661 17.43 6.17 10.23
N ARG A 662 18.16 5.68 9.24
CA ARG A 662 19.07 4.54 9.34
C ARG A 662 20.50 5.00 9.08
N VAL A 663 21.48 4.29 9.65
CA VAL A 663 22.89 4.47 9.30
C VAL A 663 23.10 3.99 7.87
N SER A 664 23.64 4.85 7.01
CA SER A 664 23.79 4.56 5.58
C SER A 664 24.85 3.48 5.33
N PRO A 665 24.58 2.47 4.48
CA PRO A 665 25.59 1.53 3.98
C PRO A 665 26.84 2.20 3.41
N TYR A 666 26.71 3.35 2.76
CA TYR A 666 27.85 4.10 2.22
C TYR A 666 28.77 4.67 3.31
N GLN A 667 28.23 4.96 4.49
CA GLN A 667 29.03 5.38 5.65
C GLN A 667 29.79 4.20 6.24
N ILE A 668 29.19 3.00 6.20
CA ILE A 668 29.81 1.75 6.65
C ILE A 668 30.92 1.31 5.67
N GLU A 669 30.69 1.46 4.37
CA GLU A 669 31.70 1.21 3.32
C GLU A 669 32.91 2.13 3.48
N ALA A 670 32.69 3.42 3.76
CA ALA A 670 33.76 4.38 4.02
C ALA A 670 34.60 4.01 5.26
N ALA A 671 34.09 3.16 6.16
CA ALA A 671 34.83 2.60 7.29
C ALA A 671 35.62 1.32 6.94
N GLY A 672 35.69 0.92 5.66
CA GLY A 672 36.54 -0.17 5.15
C GLY A 672 35.83 -1.48 4.83
N ARG A 673 34.49 -1.51 4.72
CA ARG A 673 33.69 -2.72 4.46
C ARG A 673 33.13 -2.78 3.03
N PRO A 674 32.85 -3.97 2.46
CA PRO A 674 32.17 -4.08 1.17
C PRO A 674 30.76 -3.51 1.22
N LEU A 675 30.36 -2.77 0.19
CA LEU A 675 28.99 -2.27 0.05
C LEU A 675 28.00 -3.44 -0.08
N ALA A 676 27.05 -3.53 0.84
CA ALA A 676 25.98 -4.53 0.87
C ALA A 676 24.72 -3.92 1.49
N ALA A 677 23.55 -4.47 1.13
CA ALA A 677 22.31 -4.22 1.87
C ALA A 677 22.47 -4.64 3.34
N LEU A 678 21.81 -3.95 4.26
CA LEU A 678 22.10 -4.15 5.68
C LEU A 678 21.47 -5.45 6.21
N PRO A 679 22.27 -6.38 6.76
CA PRO A 679 21.72 -7.53 7.46
C PRO A 679 21.06 -7.08 8.78
N HIS A 680 20.45 -8.04 9.48
CA HIS A 680 19.85 -7.79 10.81
C HIS A 680 20.87 -7.29 11.84
N ASP A 681 22.15 -7.62 11.70
CA ASP A 681 23.21 -7.18 12.62
C ASP A 681 24.42 -6.60 11.86
N PRO A 682 24.30 -5.38 11.27
CA PRO A 682 25.38 -4.78 10.49
C PRO A 682 26.55 -4.32 11.37
N TYR A 683 26.30 -4.00 12.65
CA TYR A 683 27.32 -3.53 13.58
C TYR A 683 28.22 -4.64 14.15
N SER A 684 27.78 -5.91 14.15
CA SER A 684 28.63 -7.03 14.57
C SER A 684 29.88 -7.13 13.71
N LEU A 685 29.71 -6.87 12.41
CA LEU A 685 30.77 -6.91 11.41
C LEU A 685 31.71 -5.69 11.53
N ILE A 686 31.22 -4.53 11.95
CA ILE A 686 32.05 -3.31 12.10
C ILE A 686 32.92 -3.38 13.37
N MET A 687 32.37 -3.88 14.48
CA MET A 687 33.06 -3.91 15.77
C MET A 687 34.04 -5.09 15.93
N ALA A 688 33.89 -6.15 15.13
CA ALA A 688 34.79 -7.31 15.18
C ALA A 688 36.27 -6.97 14.88
N GLU A 689 36.55 -5.94 14.08
CA GLU A 689 37.93 -5.52 13.73
C GLU A 689 38.49 -4.41 14.62
N ARG A 690 37.65 -3.50 15.13
CA ARG A 690 38.10 -2.48 16.12
C ARG A 690 38.49 -3.09 17.46
N MET A 691 38.02 -4.30 17.78
CA MET A 691 38.36 -5.05 19.00
C MET A 691 39.69 -5.83 18.91
N GLY A 692 40.65 -5.37 18.09
CA GLY A 692 42.05 -5.81 18.16
C GLY A 692 42.80 -5.36 19.43
N ALA A 693 42.20 -4.50 20.25
CA ALA A 693 42.69 -4.16 21.59
C ALA A 693 41.52 -4.21 22.58
N GLY A 694 41.54 -5.17 23.50
CA GLY A 694 40.49 -5.38 24.50
C GLY A 694 40.39 -4.21 25.48
N ALA A 695 39.53 -3.24 25.19
CA ALA A 695 39.04 -2.32 26.21
C ALA A 695 38.15 -3.12 27.20
N PRO A 696 38.34 -2.97 28.52
CA PRO A 696 37.52 -3.67 29.49
C PRO A 696 36.06 -3.23 29.35
N LYS A 697 35.16 -4.20 29.16
CA LYS A 697 33.72 -3.95 29.15
C LYS A 697 33.30 -3.37 30.50
N LYS A 698 32.60 -2.24 30.45
CA LYS A 698 32.11 -1.52 31.64
C LYS A 698 31.01 -2.27 32.39
N PHE A 699 30.23 -3.09 31.68
CA PHE A 699 29.13 -3.87 32.26
C PHE A 699 29.36 -5.37 32.10
N VAL A 700 28.83 -6.15 33.04
CA VAL A 700 28.90 -7.62 33.00
C VAL A 700 27.71 -8.16 32.20
N GLU A 701 28.00 -8.97 31.17
CA GLU A 701 26.97 -9.69 30.40
C GLU A 701 26.49 -10.93 31.15
N VAL A 702 25.18 -11.12 31.18
CA VAL A 702 24.54 -12.31 31.76
C VAL A 702 23.89 -13.10 30.63
N GLU A 703 24.10 -14.41 30.60
CA GLU A 703 23.37 -15.28 29.68
C GLU A 703 21.88 -15.28 30.03
N VAL A 704 21.08 -14.72 29.12
CA VAL A 704 19.64 -14.74 29.23
C VAL A 704 19.14 -16.05 28.63
N GLY A 705 18.73 -16.97 29.50
CA GLY A 705 18.10 -18.23 29.08
C GLY A 705 16.88 -17.97 28.19
N THR A 706 16.67 -18.82 27.18
CA THR A 706 15.41 -18.86 26.43
C THR A 706 14.26 -19.05 27.42
N PRO A 707 13.19 -18.24 27.37
CA PRO A 707 12.03 -18.50 28.20
C PRO A 707 11.51 -19.90 27.83
N LYS A 708 11.43 -20.81 28.81
CA LYS A 708 10.60 -22.01 28.65
C LYS A 708 9.17 -21.51 28.40
N PRO A 709 8.49 -21.94 27.33
CA PRO A 709 7.06 -21.68 27.21
C PRO A 709 6.38 -22.34 28.43
N GLY A 710 5.58 -21.57 29.17
CA GLY A 710 4.72 -22.13 30.24
C GLY A 710 5.08 -21.86 31.70
N ALA A 711 6.04 -21.00 32.06
CA ALA A 711 6.22 -20.62 33.48
C ALA A 711 5.40 -19.36 33.83
N SER A 712 4.12 -19.56 34.18
CA SER A 712 3.37 -18.59 34.96
C SER A 712 4.10 -18.34 36.29
N ARG A 713 4.66 -17.14 36.49
CA ARG A 713 5.03 -16.70 37.84
C ARG A 713 3.79 -16.05 38.44
N GLY A 714 3.08 -16.82 39.25
CA GLY A 714 2.04 -16.31 40.13
C GLY A 714 2.63 -15.36 41.17
N SER A 715 2.03 -14.17 41.24
CA SER A 715 1.78 -13.37 42.45
C SER A 715 1.02 -12.12 42.06
#